data_AF-A0AAV4L8Y0-F1
#
_entry.id   AF-A0AAV4L8Y0-F1
#
_cell.length_a   1.000
_cell.length_b   1.000
_cell.length_c   1.000
_cell.angle_alpha   90.00
_cell.angle_beta   90.00
_cell.angle_gamma   90.00
#
_symmetry.space_group_name_H-M   'P 1'
#
loop_
_entity.id
_entity.type
_entity.pdbx_description
1 polymer ?
#
loop_
_entity_poly.entity_id
_entity_poly.type
_entity_poly.pdbx_seq_one_letter_code
_entity_poly.pdbx_strand_id
1 'polypeptide(L)'
;MIIVDNFDDINLESLWNSADWGRFEDELLQMQRAIALATKNNDRDALRLAQKILTSDLGAKMLAVRRVAENCSTPGVDGVQWITPVERMKAALSLKDKGYRALPMKMFILRSQFSKKERHIKIPTYYDRAMQTLHAYALSPVGETMGDPRSFAFRKNRSTQDVHAYIMSALKKNASYVVKADVKSCYESINHKWLLANIPMDTFVLREFLKAGHIFVGEFFPPEDHGISLGVSISPILGNMALDGMQREIFERLHGLRYDDEYRDGYLIRFADDIFVTAYTSDRAQRIIEIIDHFIQQRGMRLSPEKTAIISVHQGFDFLSHHYARNDNAITARPSDAAVMKMELSLRELILPFRGSQKVLIDKLNKKLQGWATYHRITDASQAFRHIDVVVKALLLQLCQQLHPNWKLKKIIKHYFFLDHRGSYVYALSDKKDVRVMRISDVVLTEHIPSEKVNPYLDKPPQRKRETLRDIHNVVGKYKAIWHRQNGMCYYCGTPILIDQKKSLVPMRQGKVHDVKNLAYIHVRCEQSDVEFLESEDQIEAFENISTTIKKLTRKPMKPKGTSKFEPLREYFHKKTEAMFSLRFEDFQSLLGKPLCPSSFKSSGYWYQTGRGHLSEAWLSNGYKIKRLNLRNKSVVFARVHNNWPVKIPDVFLHGRVPQNAKAELESFFNYLMEKYGI
;
A
#
# COMPACT_ATOMS: atom_id res chain seq x y z
N MET A 1 37.39 3.39 -22.51
CA MET A 1 36.57 3.06 -23.69
C MET A 1 37.01 1.69 -24.18
N ILE A 2 36.26 0.63 -23.88
CA ILE A 2 36.28 -0.56 -24.74
C ILE A 2 35.19 -0.26 -25.76
N ILE A 3 35.61 -0.10 -27.01
CA ILE A 3 34.76 0.21 -28.16
C ILE A 3 33.66 -0.85 -28.21
N VAL A 4 32.41 -0.43 -27.98
CA VAL A 4 31.21 -1.29 -28.12
C VAL A 4 30.79 -1.37 -29.59
N ASP A 5 31.51 -0.68 -30.49
CA ASP A 5 31.15 -0.53 -31.91
C ASP A 5 31.60 -1.68 -32.81
N ASN A 6 32.21 -2.76 -32.27
CA ASN A 6 32.80 -3.84 -33.08
C ASN A 6 32.16 -5.24 -32.89
N PHE A 7 30.96 -5.34 -32.31
CA PHE A 7 30.20 -6.59 -32.34
C PHE A 7 29.10 -6.49 -33.39
N ASP A 8 29.14 -7.37 -34.41
CA ASP A 8 28.04 -7.51 -35.37
C ASP A 8 26.72 -7.74 -34.62
N ASP A 9 25.67 -7.00 -34.99
CA ASP A 9 24.36 -7.04 -34.32
C ASP A 9 23.76 -8.46 -34.29
N ILE A 10 24.05 -9.29 -35.29
CA ILE A 10 23.66 -10.70 -35.38
C ILE A 10 24.26 -11.54 -34.25
N ASN A 11 25.50 -11.24 -33.83
CA ASN A 11 26.17 -11.95 -32.75
C ASN A 11 25.59 -11.57 -31.38
N LEU A 12 25.26 -10.29 -31.18
CA LEU A 12 24.67 -9.81 -29.92
C LEU A 12 23.26 -10.36 -29.67
N GLU A 13 22.44 -10.46 -30.71
CA GLU A 13 21.12 -11.09 -30.62
C GLU A 13 21.23 -12.58 -30.25
N SER A 14 22.16 -13.29 -30.89
CA SER A 14 22.43 -14.70 -30.58
C SER A 14 22.87 -14.89 -29.13
N LEU A 15 23.78 -14.04 -28.62
CA LEU A 15 24.25 -14.10 -27.24
C LEU A 15 23.13 -13.89 -26.21
N TRP A 16 22.21 -12.97 -26.47
CA TRP A 16 21.06 -12.75 -25.58
C TRP A 16 20.06 -13.90 -25.63
N ASN A 17 19.74 -14.39 -26.83
CA ASN A 17 18.74 -15.43 -27.03
C ASN A 17 19.22 -16.83 -26.61
N SER A 18 20.53 -17.09 -26.67
CA SER A 18 21.16 -18.34 -26.22
C SER A 18 21.55 -18.33 -24.74
N ALA A 19 21.26 -17.25 -24.00
CA ALA A 19 21.59 -17.12 -22.60
C ALA A 19 20.93 -18.20 -21.73
N ASP A 20 21.73 -18.93 -20.96
CA ASP A 20 21.24 -19.87 -19.96
C ASP A 20 20.88 -19.13 -18.67
N TRP A 21 19.63 -18.66 -18.61
CA TRP A 21 19.12 -17.90 -17.48
C TRP A 21 19.16 -18.66 -16.16
N GLY A 22 18.92 -19.98 -16.18
CA GLY A 22 18.93 -20.79 -14.97
C GLY A 22 20.34 -20.89 -14.40
N ARG A 23 21.34 -21.12 -15.27
CA ARG A 23 22.74 -21.10 -14.87
C ARG A 23 23.16 -19.74 -14.29
N PHE A 24 22.79 -18.62 -14.93
CA PHE A 24 23.13 -17.30 -14.40
C PHE A 24 22.47 -17.01 -13.04
N GLU A 25 21.25 -17.47 -12.81
CA GLU A 25 20.58 -17.36 -11.51
C GLU A 25 21.31 -18.18 -10.42
N ASP A 26 21.79 -19.38 -10.76
CA ASP A 26 22.58 -20.24 -9.87
C ASP A 26 23.96 -19.62 -9.56
N GLU A 27 24.68 -19.11 -10.56
CA GLU A 27 25.96 -18.41 -10.40
C GLU A 27 25.79 -17.13 -9.55
N LEU A 28 24.73 -16.35 -9.81
CA LEU A 28 24.39 -15.19 -9.00
C LEU A 28 24.14 -15.58 -7.53
N LEU A 29 23.39 -16.65 -7.29
CA LEU A 29 23.13 -17.14 -5.95
C LEU A 29 24.45 -17.53 -5.25
N GLN A 30 25.37 -18.21 -5.93
CA GLN A 30 26.67 -18.58 -5.36
C GLN A 30 27.48 -17.34 -4.95
N MET A 31 27.56 -16.32 -5.82
CA MET A 31 28.21 -15.05 -5.48
C MET A 31 27.54 -14.36 -4.28
N GLN A 32 26.21 -14.38 -4.22
CA GLN A 32 25.44 -13.85 -3.10
C GLN A 32 25.71 -14.62 -1.78
N ARG A 33 25.93 -15.94 -1.83
CA ARG A 33 26.34 -16.72 -0.66
C ARG A 33 27.72 -16.32 -0.16
N ALA A 34 28.67 -16.10 -1.08
CA ALA A 34 30.02 -15.66 -0.72
C ALA A 34 29.99 -14.28 -0.02
N ILE A 35 29.19 -13.33 -0.53
CA ILE A 35 28.97 -12.02 0.10
C ILE A 35 28.37 -12.18 1.50
N ALA A 36 27.33 -13.02 1.66
CA ALA A 36 26.72 -13.25 2.96
C ALA A 36 27.71 -13.88 3.97
N LEU A 37 28.56 -14.79 3.51
CA LEU A 37 29.56 -15.45 4.36
C LEU A 37 30.65 -14.47 4.82
N ALA A 38 31.17 -13.66 3.89
CA ALA A 38 32.11 -12.59 4.23
C ALA A 38 31.52 -11.59 5.22
N THR A 39 30.24 -11.23 5.03
CA THR A 39 29.50 -10.36 5.95
C THR A 39 29.37 -10.99 7.35
N LYS A 40 29.01 -12.28 7.42
CA LYS A 40 28.88 -13.00 8.69
C LYS A 40 30.20 -13.10 9.44
N ASN A 41 31.31 -13.28 8.72
CA ASN A 41 32.66 -13.35 9.29
C ASN A 41 33.26 -11.96 9.58
N ASN A 42 32.56 -10.87 9.26
CA ASN A 42 33.02 -9.50 9.38
C ASN A 42 34.33 -9.22 8.59
N ASP A 43 34.56 -9.96 7.50
CA ASP A 43 35.71 -9.79 6.60
C ASP A 43 35.39 -8.73 5.53
N ARG A 44 35.91 -7.52 5.75
CA ARG A 44 35.64 -6.36 4.91
C ARG A 44 36.29 -6.45 3.53
N ASP A 45 37.45 -7.08 3.43
CA ASP A 45 38.19 -7.16 2.17
C ASP A 45 37.62 -8.26 1.27
N ALA A 46 37.27 -9.41 1.85
CA ALA A 46 36.53 -10.45 1.14
C ALA A 46 35.15 -9.94 0.68
N LEU A 47 34.45 -9.16 1.50
CA LEU A 47 33.18 -8.55 1.13
C LEU A 47 33.32 -7.63 -0.09
N ARG A 48 34.28 -6.69 -0.06
CA ARG A 48 34.54 -5.77 -1.18
C ARG A 48 34.90 -6.50 -2.46
N LEU A 49 35.75 -7.52 -2.36
CA LEU A 49 36.14 -8.33 -3.51
C LEU A 49 34.95 -9.09 -4.10
N ALA A 50 34.14 -9.75 -3.25
CA ALA A 50 32.98 -10.50 -3.69
C ALA A 50 31.91 -9.60 -4.35
N GLN A 51 31.67 -8.40 -3.80
CA GLN A 51 30.79 -7.41 -4.42
C GLN A 51 31.31 -6.97 -5.80
N LYS A 52 32.62 -6.69 -5.92
CA LYS A 52 33.25 -6.30 -7.18
C LYS A 52 33.18 -7.39 -8.25
N ILE A 53 33.35 -8.66 -7.86
CA ILE A 53 33.19 -9.81 -8.75
C ILE A 53 31.74 -9.84 -9.28
N LEU A 54 30.75 -9.76 -8.38
CA LEU A 54 29.34 -9.78 -8.76
C LEU A 54 28.96 -8.62 -9.69
N THR A 55 29.38 -7.38 -9.38
CA THR A 55 29.05 -6.22 -10.23
C THR A 55 29.79 -6.22 -11.57
N SER A 56 30.88 -6.99 -11.69
CA SER A 56 31.63 -7.14 -12.94
C SER A 56 31.14 -8.29 -13.82
N ASP A 57 30.45 -9.28 -13.24
CA ASP A 57 29.98 -10.49 -13.91
C ASP A 57 28.95 -10.19 -15.02
N LEU A 58 29.10 -10.87 -16.16
CA LEU A 58 28.23 -10.67 -17.32
C LEU A 58 26.83 -11.26 -17.09
N GLY A 59 26.73 -12.44 -16.47
CA GLY A 59 25.44 -13.08 -16.18
C GLY A 59 24.59 -12.22 -15.23
N ALA A 60 25.20 -11.69 -14.17
CA ALA A 60 24.55 -10.76 -13.24
C ALA A 60 24.07 -9.47 -13.91
N LYS A 61 24.86 -8.91 -14.84
CA LYS A 61 24.48 -7.73 -15.64
C LYS A 61 23.30 -8.04 -16.58
N MET A 62 23.34 -9.18 -17.27
CA MET A 62 22.25 -9.62 -18.13
C MET A 62 20.96 -9.83 -17.33
N LEU A 63 21.04 -10.44 -16.14
CA LEU A 63 19.90 -10.59 -15.24
C LEU A 63 19.34 -9.24 -14.76
N ALA A 64 20.21 -8.25 -14.46
CA ALA A 64 19.77 -6.92 -14.08
C ALA A 64 19.03 -6.22 -15.23
N VAL A 65 19.57 -6.27 -16.45
CA VAL A 65 18.93 -5.71 -17.66
C VAL A 65 17.61 -6.40 -17.95
N ARG A 66 17.58 -7.74 -17.90
CA ARG A 66 16.37 -8.54 -18.14
C ARG A 66 15.26 -8.13 -17.16
N ARG A 67 15.58 -8.00 -15.88
CA ARG A 67 14.64 -7.58 -14.84
C ARG A 67 14.05 -6.18 -15.12
N VAL A 68 14.86 -5.24 -15.61
CA VAL A 68 14.38 -3.90 -15.96
C VAL A 68 13.49 -3.94 -17.20
N ALA A 69 13.87 -4.71 -18.22
CA ALA A 69 13.12 -4.84 -19.47
C ALA A 69 11.76 -5.52 -19.27
N GLU A 70 11.69 -6.61 -18.49
CA GLU A 70 10.45 -7.38 -18.26
C GLU A 70 9.41 -6.64 -17.41
N ASN A 71 9.83 -5.69 -16.58
CA ASN A 71 8.91 -4.92 -15.74
C ASN A 71 8.05 -3.90 -16.52
N CYS A 72 8.28 -3.71 -17.84
CA CYS A 72 7.49 -2.85 -18.74
C CYS A 72 7.20 -1.44 -18.18
N SER A 73 8.15 -0.88 -17.45
CA SER A 73 8.00 0.38 -16.73
C SER A 73 8.21 1.61 -17.62
N THR A 74 7.56 2.74 -17.30
CA THR A 74 7.73 4.02 -18.03
C THR A 74 9.21 4.41 -18.14
N PRO A 75 9.70 4.96 -19.29
CA PRO A 75 11.08 5.40 -19.42
C PRO A 75 11.42 6.58 -18.49
N GLY A 76 12.71 6.80 -18.29
CA GLY A 76 13.23 7.92 -17.51
C GLY A 76 13.16 9.24 -18.26
N VAL A 77 14.05 10.17 -17.89
CA VAL A 77 14.16 11.49 -18.55
C VAL A 77 14.71 11.41 -19.97
N ASP A 78 15.45 10.35 -20.29
CA ASP A 78 16.07 10.06 -21.58
C ASP A 78 15.09 9.46 -22.61
N GLY A 79 13.90 9.01 -22.18
CA GLY A 79 12.91 8.38 -23.05
C GLY A 79 13.29 6.99 -23.57
N VAL A 80 14.43 6.42 -23.15
CA VAL A 80 14.96 5.15 -23.67
C VAL A 80 14.31 3.95 -22.99
N GLN A 81 13.98 2.94 -23.80
CA GLN A 81 13.56 1.59 -23.35
C GLN A 81 14.33 0.53 -24.16
N TRP A 82 14.62 -0.61 -23.54
CA TRP A 82 15.27 -1.74 -24.22
C TRP A 82 14.24 -2.76 -24.69
N ILE A 83 13.84 -2.63 -25.95
CA ILE A 83 12.80 -3.44 -26.57
C ILE A 83 13.44 -4.69 -27.19
N THR A 84 14.53 -4.52 -27.94
CA THR A 84 15.15 -5.61 -28.71
C THR A 84 16.19 -6.39 -27.90
N PRO A 85 16.45 -7.68 -28.22
CA PRO A 85 17.55 -8.45 -27.63
C PRO A 85 18.91 -7.78 -27.78
N VAL A 86 19.18 -7.17 -28.93
CA VAL A 86 20.43 -6.44 -29.22
C VAL A 86 20.61 -5.25 -28.27
N GLU A 87 19.59 -4.41 -28.10
CA GLU A 87 19.62 -3.29 -27.15
C GLU A 87 19.91 -3.76 -25.72
N ARG A 88 19.28 -4.87 -25.31
CA ARG A 88 19.48 -5.46 -23.99
C ARG A 88 20.90 -5.97 -23.80
N MET A 89 21.47 -6.63 -24.81
CA MET A 89 22.85 -7.10 -24.74
C MET A 89 23.86 -5.94 -24.70
N LYS A 90 23.67 -4.92 -25.55
CA LYS A 90 24.47 -3.68 -25.53
C LYS A 90 24.38 -2.98 -24.17
N ALA A 91 23.18 -2.95 -23.58
CA ALA A 91 22.97 -2.44 -22.23
C ALA A 91 23.76 -3.25 -21.19
N ALA A 92 23.70 -4.59 -21.22
CA ALA A 92 24.40 -5.44 -20.26
C ALA A 92 25.93 -5.25 -20.33
N LEU A 93 26.50 -5.14 -21.53
CA LEU A 93 27.93 -4.90 -21.75
C LEU A 93 28.37 -3.49 -21.34
N SER A 94 27.46 -2.52 -21.34
CA SER A 94 27.75 -1.12 -20.96
C SER A 94 27.63 -0.84 -19.46
N LEU A 95 27.06 -1.74 -18.66
CA LEU A 95 27.03 -1.60 -17.19
C LEU A 95 28.46 -1.68 -16.60
N LYS A 96 28.95 -0.56 -16.07
CA LYS A 96 30.30 -0.44 -15.49
C LYS A 96 30.29 0.58 -14.35
N ASP A 97 30.95 0.24 -13.24
CA ASP A 97 31.08 1.14 -12.09
C ASP A 97 32.02 2.33 -12.41
N LYS A 98 33.13 2.06 -13.12
CA LYS A 98 34.13 3.07 -13.45
C LYS A 98 33.58 4.07 -14.47
N GLY A 99 33.49 5.33 -14.05
CA GLY A 99 32.98 6.43 -14.89
C GLY A 99 31.46 6.51 -14.93
N TYR A 100 30.76 5.73 -14.10
CA TYR A 100 29.31 5.84 -13.94
C TYR A 100 28.92 7.26 -13.49
N ARG A 101 27.89 7.81 -14.13
CA ARG A 101 27.22 9.04 -13.72
C ARG A 101 25.72 8.85 -13.85
N ALA A 102 25.00 9.07 -12.76
CA ALA A 102 23.55 8.91 -12.77
C ALA A 102 22.88 10.10 -13.46
N LEU A 103 21.84 9.83 -14.26
CA LEU A 103 21.02 10.90 -14.83
C LEU A 103 19.92 11.33 -13.86
N PRO A 104 19.46 12.59 -13.92
CA PRO A 104 18.33 13.05 -13.12
C PRO A 104 17.09 12.17 -13.29
N MET A 105 16.39 11.91 -12.19
CA MET A 105 15.19 11.07 -12.22
C MET A 105 13.98 11.82 -12.75
N LYS A 106 13.09 11.16 -13.47
CA LYS A 106 11.79 11.73 -13.91
C LYS A 106 10.81 11.69 -12.75
N MET A 107 10.31 12.85 -12.30
CA MET A 107 9.35 12.92 -11.21
C MET A 107 7.90 13.08 -11.71
N PHE A 108 6.97 12.40 -11.03
CA PHE A 108 5.53 12.62 -11.18
C PHE A 108 4.80 12.39 -9.85
N ILE A 109 3.59 12.95 -9.74
CA ILE A 109 2.80 12.92 -8.51
C ILE A 109 1.70 11.86 -8.64
N LEU A 110 1.69 10.91 -7.70
CA LEU A 110 0.59 9.97 -7.52
C LEU A 110 -0.30 10.44 -6.36
N ARG A 111 -1.57 10.72 -6.66
CA ARG A 111 -2.58 11.00 -5.63
C ARG A 111 -3.19 9.70 -5.12
N SER A 112 -3.06 9.45 -3.83
CA SER A 112 -3.81 8.40 -3.17
C SER A 112 -5.29 8.73 -3.20
N GLN A 113 -6.07 7.92 -3.93
CA GLN A 113 -7.53 8.09 -4.02
C GLN A 113 -8.22 8.04 -2.64
N PHE A 114 -7.64 7.31 -1.67
CA PHE A 114 -8.21 7.12 -0.34
C PHE A 114 -7.74 8.13 0.71
N SER A 115 -6.45 8.50 0.71
CA SER A 115 -5.88 9.31 1.79
C SER A 115 -5.72 10.79 1.43
N LYS A 116 -6.02 11.19 0.18
CA LYS A 116 -5.70 12.50 -0.42
C LYS A 116 -4.20 12.87 -0.33
N LYS A 117 -3.33 11.98 0.15
CA LYS A 117 -1.89 12.19 0.21
C LYS A 117 -1.30 12.07 -1.19
N GLU A 118 -0.43 13.00 -1.50
CA GLU A 118 0.40 12.98 -2.70
C GLU A 118 1.66 12.15 -2.43
N ARG A 119 2.08 11.36 -3.41
CA ARG A 119 3.33 10.61 -3.40
C ARG A 119 4.15 11.05 -4.59
N HIS A 120 5.33 11.58 -4.31
CA HIS A 120 6.29 12.00 -5.33
C HIS A 120 7.12 10.79 -5.76
N ILE A 121 6.82 10.25 -6.94
CA ILE A 121 7.55 9.10 -7.47
C ILE A 121 8.65 9.61 -8.40
N LYS A 122 9.88 9.13 -8.18
CA LYS A 122 11.06 9.48 -8.95
C LYS A 122 11.54 8.24 -9.71
N ILE A 123 11.48 8.31 -11.04
CA ILE A 123 11.79 7.22 -11.96
C ILE A 123 13.18 7.45 -12.58
N PRO A 124 14.18 6.60 -12.33
CA PRO A 124 15.49 6.68 -12.99
C PRO A 124 15.41 6.25 -14.45
N THR A 125 16.48 6.47 -15.22
CA THR A 125 16.61 5.88 -16.57
C THR A 125 16.67 4.35 -16.53
N TYR A 126 16.51 3.69 -17.68
CA TYR A 126 16.65 2.23 -17.74
C TYR A 126 18.06 1.78 -17.34
N TYR A 127 19.09 2.51 -17.78
CA TYR A 127 20.47 2.27 -17.41
C TYR A 127 20.69 2.39 -15.89
N ASP A 128 20.20 3.48 -15.28
CA ASP A 128 20.32 3.69 -13.83
C ASP A 128 19.55 2.64 -13.02
N ARG A 129 18.38 2.19 -13.49
CA ARG A 129 17.65 1.08 -12.86
C ARG A 129 18.41 -0.23 -12.92
N ALA A 130 19.11 -0.50 -14.03
CA ALA A 130 19.91 -1.71 -14.17
C ALA A 130 21.14 -1.66 -13.26
N MET A 131 21.82 -0.51 -13.17
CA MET A 131 22.89 -0.27 -12.20
C MET A 131 22.39 -0.47 -10.75
N GLN A 132 21.26 0.14 -10.39
CA GLN A 132 20.67 -0.03 -9.06
C GLN A 132 20.25 -1.47 -8.78
N THR A 133 19.76 -2.20 -9.79
CA THR A 133 19.37 -3.61 -9.65
C THR A 133 20.60 -4.50 -9.46
N LEU A 134 21.68 -4.26 -10.22
CA LEU A 134 22.94 -4.96 -10.09
C LEU A 134 23.55 -4.76 -8.70
N HIS A 135 23.61 -3.51 -8.22
CA HIS A 135 24.08 -3.19 -6.88
C HIS A 135 23.13 -3.71 -5.78
N ALA A 136 21.82 -3.79 -6.04
CA ALA A 136 20.87 -4.43 -5.13
C ALA A 136 21.12 -5.94 -4.99
N TYR A 137 21.58 -6.63 -6.06
CA TYR A 137 21.99 -8.03 -5.96
C TYR A 137 23.20 -8.22 -5.04
N ALA A 138 24.16 -7.28 -5.06
CA ALA A 138 25.32 -7.29 -4.18
C ALA A 138 24.99 -6.88 -2.74
N LEU A 139 24.05 -5.96 -2.55
CA LEU A 139 23.71 -5.44 -1.21
C LEU A 139 22.69 -6.29 -0.46
N SER A 140 21.78 -6.98 -1.16
CA SER A 140 20.74 -7.79 -0.52
C SER A 140 21.29 -8.87 0.44
N PRO A 141 22.34 -9.64 0.12
CA PRO A 141 22.91 -10.60 1.06
C PRO A 141 23.53 -9.97 2.31
N VAL A 142 24.06 -8.75 2.18
CA VAL A 142 24.59 -7.99 3.32
C VAL A 142 23.46 -7.56 4.25
N GLY A 143 22.43 -6.91 3.69
CA GLY A 143 21.25 -6.48 4.45
C GLY A 143 20.54 -7.65 5.13
N GLU A 144 20.49 -8.81 4.49
CA GLU A 144 19.84 -9.99 5.07
C GLU A 144 20.64 -10.65 6.21
N THR A 145 21.97 -10.51 6.17
CA THR A 145 22.88 -11.04 7.19
C THR A 145 22.99 -10.13 8.41
N MET A 146 23.00 -8.81 8.19
CA MET A 146 23.10 -7.81 9.27
C MET A 146 21.74 -7.36 9.82
N GLY A 147 20.66 -7.58 9.07
CA GLY A 147 19.36 -7.00 9.37
C GLY A 147 18.65 -7.64 10.57
N ASP A 148 17.76 -6.88 11.19
CA ASP A 148 17.07 -7.34 12.41
C ASP A 148 16.24 -8.61 12.11
N PRO A 149 16.27 -9.64 12.99
CA PRO A 149 15.57 -10.90 12.71
C PRO A 149 14.08 -10.76 12.46
N ARG A 150 13.43 -9.74 13.04
CA ARG A 150 11.98 -9.48 13.00
C ARG A 150 11.62 -8.23 12.21
N SER A 151 12.44 -7.92 11.21
CA SER A 151 12.09 -6.99 10.13
C SER A 151 11.60 -7.78 8.92
N PHE A 152 10.44 -7.45 8.38
CA PHE A 152 9.75 -8.31 7.40
C PHE A 152 9.59 -7.69 6.01
N ALA A 153 9.39 -6.38 5.91
CA ALA A 153 9.07 -5.75 4.63
C ALA A 153 10.24 -5.83 3.64
N PHE A 154 9.92 -6.07 2.37
CA PHE A 154 10.88 -6.08 1.24
C PHE A 154 12.02 -7.11 1.35
N ARG A 155 11.84 -8.15 2.19
CA ARG A 155 12.83 -9.21 2.41
C ARG A 155 12.33 -10.55 1.85
N LYS A 156 13.27 -11.37 1.38
CA LYS A 156 12.94 -12.66 0.76
C LYS A 156 12.29 -13.58 1.80
N ASN A 157 11.24 -14.29 1.38
CA ASN A 157 10.52 -15.28 2.21
C ASN A 157 9.87 -14.72 3.49
N ARG A 158 9.62 -13.41 3.54
CA ARG A 158 8.95 -12.73 4.67
C ARG A 158 7.69 -12.02 4.17
N SER A 159 6.65 -12.02 5.00
CA SER A 159 5.32 -11.53 4.65
C SER A 159 4.67 -10.79 5.83
N THR A 160 3.59 -10.08 5.56
CA THR A 160 2.74 -9.48 6.60
C THR A 160 2.05 -10.55 7.46
N GLN A 161 1.90 -11.78 6.95
CA GLN A 161 1.34 -12.89 7.70
C GLN A 161 2.31 -13.37 8.79
N ASP A 162 3.62 -13.33 8.50
CA ASP A 162 4.66 -13.59 9.51
C ASP A 162 4.56 -12.56 10.64
N VAL A 163 4.40 -11.28 10.30
CA VAL A 163 4.23 -10.20 11.28
C VAL A 163 3.08 -10.51 12.23
N HIS A 164 1.92 -10.90 11.71
CA HIS A 164 0.77 -11.31 12.52
C HIS A 164 1.12 -12.45 13.48
N ALA A 165 1.72 -13.53 12.99
CA ALA A 165 2.09 -14.68 13.83
C ALA A 165 3.10 -14.30 14.93
N TYR A 166 4.08 -13.44 14.62
CA TYR A 166 5.04 -12.93 15.60
C TYR A 166 4.38 -11.99 16.63
N ILE A 167 3.39 -11.16 16.24
CA ILE A 167 2.62 -10.35 17.18
C ILE A 167 1.81 -11.25 18.12
N MET A 168 1.08 -12.24 17.59
CA MET A 168 0.31 -13.17 18.40
C MET A 168 1.20 -13.91 19.40
N SER A 169 2.39 -14.36 18.97
CA SER A 169 3.37 -14.99 19.85
C SER A 169 3.91 -14.04 20.93
N ALA A 170 4.26 -12.80 20.55
CA ALA A 170 4.78 -11.80 21.48
C ALA A 170 3.74 -11.40 22.54
N LEU A 171 2.49 -11.18 22.12
CA LEU A 171 1.40 -10.84 23.03
C LEU A 171 1.08 -11.98 24.00
N LYS A 172 1.23 -13.26 23.60
CA LYS A 172 1.01 -14.42 24.49
C LYS A 172 2.00 -14.46 25.67
N LYS A 173 3.16 -13.80 25.57
CA LYS A 173 4.22 -13.78 26.60
C LYS A 173 4.05 -12.68 27.68
N ASN A 174 2.81 -12.32 28.00
CA ASN A 174 2.43 -11.35 29.05
C ASN A 174 2.77 -9.86 28.81
N ALA A 175 3.00 -9.43 27.57
CA ALA A 175 3.06 -7.99 27.28
C ALA A 175 1.74 -7.29 27.67
N SER A 176 1.83 -6.20 28.43
CA SER A 176 0.66 -5.42 28.89
C SER A 176 0.46 -4.14 28.08
N TYR A 177 1.55 -3.60 27.54
CA TYR A 177 1.56 -2.41 26.70
C TYR A 177 2.28 -2.69 25.38
N VAL A 178 1.94 -1.90 24.37
CA VAL A 178 2.62 -1.88 23.08
C VAL A 178 2.95 -0.46 22.71
N VAL A 179 4.16 -0.27 22.17
CA VAL A 179 4.57 0.94 21.49
C VAL A 179 4.31 0.71 20.00
N LYS A 180 3.36 1.47 19.46
CA LYS A 180 3.20 1.62 18.02
C LYS A 180 3.90 2.91 17.63
N ALA A 181 4.85 2.83 16.70
CA ALA A 181 5.59 3.98 16.21
C ALA A 181 5.64 3.95 14.67
N ASP A 182 5.71 5.13 14.07
CA ASP A 182 5.80 5.32 12.62
C ASP A 182 6.83 6.43 12.35
N VAL A 183 7.67 6.22 11.35
CA VAL A 183 8.69 7.19 10.97
C VAL A 183 8.10 8.20 9.99
N LYS A 184 8.13 9.48 10.35
CA LYS A 184 7.59 10.55 9.51
C LYS A 184 8.42 10.69 8.23
N SER A 185 7.78 10.45 7.08
CA SER A 185 8.43 10.57 5.76
C SER A 185 9.77 9.83 5.71
N CYS A 186 9.79 8.56 6.14
CA CYS A 186 11.01 7.75 6.29
C CYS A 186 11.95 7.89 5.09
N TYR A 187 11.47 7.61 3.88
CA TYR A 187 12.33 7.65 2.70
C TYR A 187 12.78 9.06 2.32
N GLU A 188 12.01 10.11 2.61
CA GLU A 188 12.41 11.48 2.28
C GLU A 188 13.41 12.04 3.29
N SER A 189 13.46 11.51 4.52
CA SER A 189 14.24 12.07 5.63
C SER A 189 15.62 11.43 5.86
N ILE A 190 15.90 10.24 5.31
CA ILE A 190 17.17 9.53 5.56
C ILE A 190 18.37 10.37 5.14
N ASN A 191 19.33 10.55 6.04
CA ASN A 191 20.51 11.36 5.79
C ASN A 191 21.50 10.68 4.83
N HIS A 192 21.95 11.38 3.78
CA HIS A 192 22.91 10.82 2.81
C HIS A 192 24.29 10.58 3.39
N LYS A 193 24.79 11.45 4.28
CA LYS A 193 26.10 11.26 4.92
C LYS A 193 26.10 9.97 5.75
N TRP A 194 25.00 9.70 6.46
CA TRP A 194 24.83 8.46 7.20
C TRP A 194 24.84 7.25 6.25
N LEU A 195 24.09 7.29 5.13
CA LEU A 195 24.09 6.19 4.16
C LEU A 195 25.48 5.94 3.56
N LEU A 196 26.18 6.99 3.13
CA LEU A 196 27.51 6.88 2.54
C LEU A 196 28.56 6.33 3.53
N ALA A 197 28.38 6.55 4.83
CA ALA A 197 29.28 6.06 5.87
C ALA A 197 28.97 4.62 6.32
N ASN A 198 27.70 4.20 6.28
CA ASN A 198 27.26 2.95 6.92
C ASN A 198 26.84 1.86 5.93
N ILE A 199 26.57 2.17 4.67
CA ILE A 199 26.18 1.16 3.67
C ILE A 199 27.45 0.56 3.04
N PRO A 200 27.69 -0.75 3.18
CA PRO A 200 28.88 -1.42 2.67
C PRO A 200 28.71 -1.73 1.18
N MET A 201 28.88 -0.70 0.35
CA MET A 201 28.95 -0.80 -1.11
C MET A 201 29.93 0.23 -1.66
N ASP A 202 30.10 0.27 -2.99
CA ASP A 202 30.89 1.31 -3.63
C ASP A 202 30.30 2.71 -3.34
N THR A 203 31.05 3.51 -2.58
CA THR A 203 30.61 4.84 -2.13
C THR A 203 30.49 5.86 -3.26
N PHE A 204 31.22 5.68 -4.37
CA PHE A 204 31.10 6.53 -5.54
C PHE A 204 29.78 6.24 -6.25
N VAL A 205 29.49 4.95 -6.51
CA VAL A 205 28.23 4.57 -7.16
C VAL A 205 27.02 4.93 -6.29
N LEU A 206 27.09 4.69 -4.97
CA LEU A 206 26.01 5.08 -4.06
C LEU A 206 25.78 6.59 -4.07
N ARG A 207 26.85 7.40 -4.13
CA ARG A 207 26.74 8.86 -4.23
C ARG A 207 26.02 9.28 -5.50
N GLU A 208 26.32 8.66 -6.64
CA GLU A 208 25.62 8.93 -7.90
C GLU A 208 24.13 8.60 -7.79
N PHE A 209 23.76 7.47 -7.18
CA PHE A 209 22.35 7.14 -6.96
C PHE A 209 21.60 8.16 -6.10
N LEU A 210 22.26 8.71 -5.08
CA LEU A 210 21.67 9.66 -4.13
C LEU A 210 21.65 11.10 -4.65
N LYS A 211 22.66 11.48 -5.46
CA LYS A 211 22.89 12.87 -5.90
C LYS A 211 22.50 13.17 -7.35
N ALA A 212 21.70 12.31 -7.99
CA ALA A 212 21.26 12.50 -9.37
C ALA A 212 20.30 13.70 -9.57
N GLY A 213 19.57 14.13 -8.53
CA GLY A 213 18.50 15.12 -8.65
C GLY A 213 17.26 14.57 -9.39
N HIS A 214 16.34 15.46 -9.79
CA HIS A 214 15.15 15.06 -10.54
C HIS A 214 14.64 16.16 -11.47
N ILE A 215 13.88 15.77 -12.49
CA ILE A 215 13.19 16.68 -13.41
C ILE A 215 11.69 16.59 -13.15
N PHE A 216 11.05 17.75 -12.97
CA PHE A 216 9.60 17.87 -12.80
C PHE A 216 9.08 19.01 -13.69
N VAL A 217 8.11 18.69 -14.56
CA VAL A 217 7.51 19.65 -15.53
C VAL A 217 8.58 20.42 -16.34
N GLY A 218 9.58 19.69 -16.85
CA GLY A 218 10.66 20.27 -17.66
C GLY A 218 11.75 21.01 -16.87
N GLU A 219 11.57 21.25 -15.58
CA GLU A 219 12.54 21.93 -14.73
C GLU A 219 13.42 20.94 -13.96
N PHE A 220 14.72 21.25 -13.88
CA PHE A 220 15.68 20.45 -13.11
C PHE A 220 15.73 20.93 -11.65
N PHE A 221 15.53 19.98 -10.73
CA PHE A 221 15.65 20.16 -9.30
C PHE A 221 16.91 19.47 -8.80
N PRO A 222 17.85 20.21 -8.18
CA PRO A 222 19.09 19.64 -7.69
C PRO A 222 18.84 18.59 -6.59
N PRO A 223 19.81 17.69 -6.37
CA PRO A 223 19.71 16.73 -5.27
C PRO A 223 19.71 17.43 -3.92
N GLU A 224 18.90 16.91 -2.99
CA GLU A 224 18.97 17.27 -1.58
C GLU A 224 20.04 16.41 -0.88
N ASP A 225 20.51 16.81 0.31
CA ASP A 225 21.45 16.00 1.11
C ASP A 225 20.76 14.92 1.98
N HIS A 226 19.48 14.65 1.69
CA HIS A 226 18.66 13.67 2.37
C HIS A 226 17.68 13.02 1.40
N GLY A 227 17.15 11.89 1.83
CA GLY A 227 16.11 11.14 1.16
C GLY A 227 16.60 10.11 0.13
N ILE A 228 15.78 9.10 -0.11
CA ILE A 228 15.96 8.07 -1.12
C ILE A 228 14.72 8.01 -2.00
N SER A 229 14.90 7.72 -3.28
CA SER A 229 13.79 7.73 -4.23
C SER A 229 12.80 6.60 -3.98
N LEU A 230 11.51 6.90 -4.10
CA LEU A 230 10.43 5.91 -4.05
C LEU A 230 10.35 5.15 -5.38
N GLY A 231 10.21 3.82 -5.30
CA GLY A 231 9.96 2.97 -6.47
C GLY A 231 11.19 2.46 -7.20
N VAL A 232 12.39 2.62 -6.62
CA VAL A 232 13.63 2.06 -7.17
C VAL A 232 14.10 0.82 -6.42
N SER A 233 14.74 -0.12 -7.13
CA SER A 233 15.06 -1.47 -6.62
C SER A 233 15.92 -1.47 -5.36
N ILE A 234 16.85 -0.51 -5.22
CA ILE A 234 17.82 -0.46 -4.11
C ILE A 234 17.27 0.23 -2.86
N SER A 235 16.32 1.16 -3.01
CA SER A 235 15.80 1.96 -1.88
C SER A 235 15.21 1.13 -0.74
N PRO A 236 14.43 0.06 -0.98
CA PRO A 236 13.95 -0.81 0.11
C PRO A 236 15.07 -1.45 0.94
N ILE A 237 16.20 -1.78 0.29
CA ILE A 237 17.36 -2.35 0.99
C ILE A 237 18.02 -1.25 1.84
N LEU A 238 18.24 -0.07 1.28
CA LEU A 238 18.82 1.07 2.00
C LEU A 238 17.95 1.49 3.20
N GLY A 239 16.63 1.59 3.01
CA GLY A 239 15.69 1.93 4.08
C GLY A 239 15.67 0.89 5.20
N ASN A 240 15.72 -0.40 4.86
CA ASN A 240 15.81 -1.45 5.87
C ASN A 240 17.14 -1.40 6.61
N MET A 241 18.28 -1.29 5.92
CA MET A 241 19.60 -1.20 6.55
C MET A 241 19.74 0.06 7.42
N ALA A 242 19.07 1.15 7.06
CA ALA A 242 19.01 2.35 7.90
C ALA A 242 18.28 2.10 9.22
N LEU A 243 17.23 1.27 9.22
CA LEU A 243 16.43 0.96 10.40
C LEU A 243 16.89 -0.29 11.16
N ASP A 244 17.81 -1.08 10.61
CA ASP A 244 18.34 -2.28 11.24
C ASP A 244 19.34 -1.95 12.37
N GLY A 245 19.38 -2.82 13.39
CA GLY A 245 20.11 -2.58 14.64
C GLY A 245 19.25 -1.92 15.72
N MET A 246 18.01 -1.54 15.40
CA MET A 246 17.06 -0.97 16.35
C MET A 246 16.72 -1.96 17.46
N GLN A 247 16.56 -3.25 17.11
CA GLN A 247 16.28 -4.26 18.13
C GLN A 247 17.41 -4.32 19.17
N ARG A 248 18.67 -4.29 18.71
CA ARG A 248 19.84 -4.34 19.59
C ARG A 248 19.91 -3.10 20.49
N GLU A 249 19.72 -1.90 19.93
CA GLU A 249 19.73 -0.65 20.69
C GLU A 249 18.68 -0.63 21.82
N ILE A 250 17.45 -1.08 21.52
CA ILE A 250 16.38 -1.20 22.52
C ILE A 250 16.81 -2.10 23.67
N PHE A 251 17.38 -3.27 23.36
CA PHE A 251 17.79 -4.23 24.39
C PHE A 251 18.94 -3.72 25.25
N GLU A 252 20.01 -3.24 24.64
CA GLU A 252 21.19 -2.75 25.36
C GLU A 252 20.84 -1.61 26.32
N ARG A 253 19.96 -0.68 25.90
CA ARG A 253 19.56 0.45 26.74
C ARG A 253 18.49 0.14 27.80
N LEU A 254 17.70 -0.91 27.59
CA LEU A 254 16.67 -1.33 28.55
C LEU A 254 17.19 -2.28 29.62
N HIS A 255 18.09 -3.20 29.25
CA HIS A 255 18.49 -4.33 30.10
C HIS A 255 20.01 -4.35 30.41
N GLY A 256 20.82 -3.54 29.72
CA GLY A 256 22.28 -3.56 29.85
C GLY A 256 22.94 -4.76 29.12
N LEU A 257 24.22 -5.02 29.41
CA LEU A 257 25.02 -6.09 28.80
C LEU A 257 24.80 -7.48 29.42
N ARG A 258 24.02 -7.60 30.51
CA ARG A 258 23.70 -8.89 31.13
C ARG A 258 22.53 -9.52 30.40
N TYR A 259 22.88 -10.45 29.53
CA TYR A 259 22.00 -11.22 28.68
C TYR A 259 21.44 -12.41 29.46
N ASP A 260 20.17 -12.36 29.85
CA ASP A 260 19.34 -13.55 30.04
C ASP A 260 17.86 -13.16 30.06
N ASP A 261 17.00 -14.10 29.64
CA ASP A 261 15.54 -14.03 29.51
C ASP A 261 14.94 -13.44 28.21
N GLU A 262 14.91 -14.31 27.19
CA GLU A 262 13.82 -14.54 26.22
C GLU A 262 12.93 -13.35 25.81
N TYR A 263 13.50 -12.19 25.50
CA TYR A 263 12.87 -11.09 24.77
C TYR A 263 11.42 -10.73 25.17
N ARG A 264 11.01 -10.89 26.43
CA ARG A 264 9.60 -10.68 26.79
C ARG A 264 9.23 -9.19 26.90
N ASP A 265 10.24 -8.33 26.99
CA ASP A 265 10.12 -6.87 27.07
C ASP A 265 11.06 -6.21 26.06
N GLY A 266 10.57 -5.23 25.29
CA GLY A 266 11.31 -4.60 24.20
C GLY A 266 11.31 -5.40 22.89
N TYR A 267 10.35 -6.32 22.70
CA TYR A 267 10.29 -7.17 21.51
C TYR A 267 9.94 -6.36 20.26
N LEU A 268 10.90 -6.11 19.36
CA LEU A 268 10.68 -5.35 18.14
C LEU A 268 10.13 -6.24 17.03
N ILE A 269 9.07 -5.76 16.38
CA ILE A 269 8.50 -6.27 15.14
C ILE A 269 8.40 -5.08 14.20
N ARG A 270 9.01 -5.17 13.01
CA ARG A 270 9.08 -4.06 12.06
C ARG A 270 8.61 -4.47 10.67
N PHE A 271 7.74 -3.67 10.07
CA PHE A 271 7.36 -3.79 8.67
C PHE A 271 7.66 -2.46 7.97
N ALA A 272 8.85 -2.35 7.37
CA ALA A 272 9.38 -1.10 6.82
C ALA A 272 9.50 -0.03 7.93
N ASP A 273 8.71 1.04 7.84
CA ASP A 273 8.62 2.16 8.79
C ASP A 273 7.57 1.95 9.90
N ASP A 274 6.65 0.99 9.75
CA ASP A 274 5.73 0.59 10.81
C ASP A 274 6.49 -0.21 11.89
N ILE A 275 6.59 0.37 13.08
CA ILE A 275 7.32 -0.18 14.23
C ILE A 275 6.33 -0.60 15.32
N PHE A 276 6.51 -1.82 15.81
CA PHE A 276 5.78 -2.38 16.94
C PHE A 276 6.76 -2.91 17.98
N VAL A 277 6.64 -2.47 19.23
CA VAL A 277 7.46 -2.96 20.33
C VAL A 277 6.59 -3.32 21.52
N THR A 278 6.79 -4.49 22.12
CA THR A 278 6.10 -4.85 23.37
C THR A 278 6.76 -4.23 24.58
N ALA A 279 5.94 -3.92 25.59
CA ALA A 279 6.40 -3.39 26.87
C ALA A 279 5.57 -3.96 28.03
N TYR A 280 6.20 -4.15 29.19
CA TYR A 280 5.49 -4.60 30.39
C TYR A 280 4.79 -3.47 31.14
N THR A 281 5.39 -2.28 31.18
CA THR A 281 4.83 -1.13 31.88
C THR A 281 4.78 0.08 30.97
N SER A 282 3.93 1.04 31.31
CA SER A 282 3.83 2.31 30.58
C SER A 282 5.16 3.08 30.61
N ASP A 283 5.89 3.05 31.73
CA ASP A 283 7.19 3.74 31.85
C ASP A 283 8.24 3.11 30.93
N ARG A 284 8.24 1.78 30.80
CA ARG A 284 9.13 1.08 29.87
C ARG A 284 8.76 1.36 28.43
N ALA A 285 7.46 1.44 28.12
CA ALA A 285 6.98 1.86 26.80
C ALA A 285 7.45 3.28 26.46
N GLN A 286 7.40 4.21 27.41
CA GLN A 286 7.89 5.57 27.24
C GLN A 286 9.41 5.60 26.98
N ARG A 287 10.19 4.83 27.76
CA ARG A 287 11.64 4.69 27.55
C ARG A 287 11.97 4.08 26.18
N ILE A 288 11.18 3.12 25.71
CA ILE A 288 11.33 2.55 24.35
C ILE A 288 11.16 3.63 23.27
N ILE A 289 10.17 4.51 23.41
CA ILE A 289 9.96 5.62 22.46
C ILE A 289 11.19 6.52 22.41
N GLU A 290 11.75 6.88 23.57
CA GLU A 290 12.96 7.71 23.66
C GLU A 290 14.17 7.04 23.01
N ILE A 291 14.34 5.74 23.21
CA ILE A 291 15.42 4.96 22.59
C ILE A 291 15.26 4.94 21.07
N ILE A 292 14.06 4.68 20.57
CA ILE A 292 13.77 4.65 19.13
C ILE A 292 14.00 6.04 18.52
N ASP A 293 13.51 7.10 19.16
CA ASP A 293 13.66 8.47 18.68
C ASP A 293 15.14 8.87 18.59
N HIS A 294 15.93 8.60 19.62
CA HIS A 294 17.38 8.82 19.59
C HIS A 294 18.05 8.02 18.47
N PHE A 295 17.70 6.73 18.31
CA PHE A 295 18.27 5.86 17.28
C PHE A 295 18.01 6.40 15.86
N ILE A 296 16.78 6.81 15.55
CA ILE A 296 16.44 7.27 14.20
C ILE A 296 16.91 8.70 13.92
N GLN A 297 17.03 9.56 14.93
CA GLN A 297 17.56 10.93 14.78
C GLN A 297 19.00 10.95 14.29
N GLN A 298 19.84 10.03 14.77
CA GLN A 298 21.22 9.86 14.27
C GLN A 298 21.30 9.55 12.77
N ARG A 299 20.20 9.05 12.19
CA ARG A 299 20.06 8.72 10.76
C ARG A 299 19.31 9.80 9.97
N GLY A 300 18.95 10.92 10.60
CA GLY A 300 18.21 12.04 9.99
C GLY A 300 16.69 11.90 10.02
N MET A 301 16.16 10.84 10.64
CA MET A 301 14.73 10.55 10.68
C MET A 301 14.08 11.04 11.99
N ARG A 302 12.75 11.15 12.01
CA ARG A 302 11.96 11.51 13.20
C ARG A 302 10.69 10.68 13.30
N LEU A 303 10.24 10.43 14.53
CA LEU A 303 8.95 9.76 14.76
C LEU A 303 7.79 10.69 14.36
N SER A 304 6.68 10.10 13.95
CA SER A 304 5.41 10.80 13.75
C SER A 304 4.67 10.90 15.10
N PRO A 305 4.54 12.09 15.71
CA PRO A 305 3.88 12.23 17.01
C PRO A 305 2.40 11.81 16.97
N GLU A 306 1.74 12.06 15.83
CA GLU A 306 0.31 11.74 15.64
C GLU A 306 0.04 10.23 15.53
N LYS A 307 1.02 9.44 15.10
CA LYS A 307 0.88 8.00 14.89
C LYS A 307 1.60 7.16 15.94
N THR A 308 2.45 7.80 16.74
CA THR A 308 3.18 7.14 17.82
C THR A 308 2.30 7.12 19.06
N ALA A 309 2.08 5.94 19.63
CA ALA A 309 1.22 5.76 20.78
C ALA A 309 1.69 4.59 21.65
N ILE A 310 1.52 4.77 22.97
CA ILE A 310 1.56 3.68 23.94
C ILE A 310 0.13 3.21 24.14
N ILE A 311 -0.12 1.92 23.91
CA ILE A 311 -1.47 1.37 23.94
C ILE A 311 -1.48 0.16 24.88
N SER A 312 -2.48 0.07 25.75
CA SER A 312 -2.72 -1.12 26.55
C SER A 312 -3.27 -2.23 25.64
N VAL A 313 -2.73 -3.44 25.76
CA VAL A 313 -3.17 -4.59 24.94
C VAL A 313 -4.65 -4.92 25.20
N HIS A 314 -5.16 -4.60 26.39
CA HIS A 314 -6.57 -4.79 26.75
C HIS A 314 -7.53 -3.80 26.05
N GLN A 315 -7.07 -2.58 25.77
CA GLN A 315 -7.88 -1.61 25.02
C GLN A 315 -7.99 -1.97 23.53
N GLY A 316 -7.03 -2.76 23.05
CA GLY A 316 -6.90 -3.16 21.66
C GLY A 316 -6.24 -2.08 20.78
N PHE A 317 -5.65 -2.51 19.67
CA PHE A 317 -4.94 -1.64 18.75
C PHE A 317 -4.93 -2.18 17.32
N ASP A 318 -4.78 -1.27 16.37
CA ASP A 318 -4.66 -1.60 14.95
C ASP A 318 -3.19 -1.62 14.50
N PHE A 319 -2.75 -2.71 13.88
CA PHE A 319 -1.46 -2.83 13.23
C PHE A 319 -1.56 -3.65 11.94
N LEU A 320 -1.02 -3.12 10.83
CA LEU A 320 -1.09 -3.72 9.49
C LEU A 320 -2.51 -4.24 9.12
N SER A 321 -3.52 -3.38 9.23
CA SER A 321 -4.93 -3.71 8.89
C SER A 321 -5.60 -4.79 9.76
N HIS A 322 -4.95 -5.22 10.83
CA HIS A 322 -5.53 -6.11 11.84
C HIS A 322 -5.72 -5.36 13.15
N HIS A 323 -6.83 -5.64 13.83
CA HIS A 323 -7.11 -5.20 15.18
C HIS A 323 -6.77 -6.32 16.15
N TYR A 324 -5.90 -6.05 17.11
CA TYR A 324 -5.48 -6.98 18.15
C TYR A 324 -6.03 -6.50 19.49
N ALA A 325 -6.56 -7.41 20.30
CA ALA A 325 -7.00 -7.10 21.65
C ALA A 325 -6.83 -8.31 22.57
N ARG A 326 -6.56 -8.05 23.85
CA ARG A 326 -6.62 -9.08 24.89
C ARG A 326 -7.94 -8.96 25.64
N ASN A 327 -8.79 -9.96 25.47
CA ASN A 327 -10.02 -10.13 26.23
C ASN A 327 -9.77 -11.28 27.22
N ASP A 328 -9.88 -10.99 28.52
CA ASP A 328 -9.52 -11.91 29.60
C ASP A 328 -8.09 -12.48 29.41
N ASN A 329 -7.98 -13.78 29.12
CA ASN A 329 -6.74 -14.52 28.89
C ASN A 329 -6.48 -14.86 27.40
N ALA A 330 -7.37 -14.46 26.48
CA ALA A 330 -7.25 -14.77 25.07
C ALA A 330 -6.83 -13.52 24.27
N ILE A 331 -5.88 -13.69 23.36
CA ILE A 331 -5.55 -12.66 22.38
C ILE A 331 -6.36 -12.95 21.13
N THR A 332 -7.14 -11.96 20.71
CA THR A 332 -7.94 -12.00 19.50
C THR A 332 -7.30 -11.10 18.45
N ALA A 333 -7.44 -11.49 17.19
CA ALA A 333 -7.04 -10.67 16.08
C ALA A 333 -8.13 -10.74 15.03
N ARG A 334 -8.58 -9.61 14.52
CA ARG A 334 -9.62 -9.52 13.47
C ARG A 334 -9.22 -8.47 12.43
N PRO A 335 -9.84 -8.45 11.24
CA PRO A 335 -9.69 -7.32 10.33
C PRO A 335 -10.10 -6.02 11.03
N SER A 336 -9.30 -4.96 10.90
CA SER A 336 -9.64 -3.68 11.53
C SER A 336 -10.83 -3.02 10.85
N ASP A 337 -11.59 -2.21 11.60
CA ASP A 337 -12.79 -1.54 11.08
C ASP A 337 -12.42 -0.60 9.91
N ALA A 338 -11.26 0.02 9.98
CA ALA A 338 -10.71 0.82 8.88
C ALA A 338 -10.41 -0.02 7.63
N ALA A 339 -9.92 -1.26 7.78
CA ALA A 339 -9.66 -2.15 6.66
C ALA A 339 -10.96 -2.62 5.99
N VAL A 340 -11.98 -2.95 6.79
CA VAL A 340 -13.32 -3.31 6.30
C VAL A 340 -13.94 -2.13 5.55
N MET A 341 -13.96 -0.94 6.15
CA MET A 341 -14.49 0.28 5.51
C MET A 341 -13.78 0.59 4.19
N LYS A 342 -12.45 0.45 4.14
CA LYS A 342 -11.68 0.65 2.92
C LYS A 342 -12.05 -0.36 1.83
N MET A 343 -12.28 -1.62 2.21
CA MET A 343 -12.73 -2.65 1.28
C MET A 343 -14.13 -2.34 0.72
N GLU A 344 -15.07 -1.92 1.58
CA GLU A 344 -16.42 -1.53 1.15
C GLU A 344 -16.41 -0.38 0.15
N LEU A 345 -15.68 0.70 0.46
CA LEU A 345 -15.53 1.85 -0.44
C LEU A 345 -14.94 1.41 -1.78
N SER A 346 -13.90 0.60 -1.74
CA SER A 346 -13.23 0.14 -2.95
C SER A 346 -14.07 -0.87 -3.76
N LEU A 347 -15.00 -1.60 -3.13
CA LEU A 347 -16.01 -2.41 -3.82
C LEU A 347 -17.07 -1.53 -4.46
N ARG A 348 -17.55 -0.50 -3.75
CA ARG A 348 -18.53 0.46 -4.27
C ARG A 348 -18.01 1.16 -5.53
N GLU A 349 -16.78 1.64 -5.49
CA GLU A 349 -16.09 2.28 -6.63
C GLU A 349 -15.81 1.30 -7.78
N LEU A 350 -15.68 0.01 -7.50
CA LEU A 350 -15.48 -0.99 -8.54
C LEU A 350 -16.80 -1.46 -9.18
N ILE A 351 -17.90 -1.54 -8.41
CA ILE A 351 -19.18 -2.11 -8.85
C ILE A 351 -20.07 -1.04 -9.49
N LEU A 352 -20.36 0.06 -8.79
CA LEU A 352 -21.41 1.00 -9.21
C LEU A 352 -21.10 1.77 -10.50
N PRO A 353 -19.88 2.30 -10.72
CA PRO A 353 -19.56 2.99 -11.97
C PRO A 353 -19.12 2.01 -13.08
N PHE A 354 -19.16 0.70 -12.84
CA PHE A 354 -18.64 -0.28 -13.78
C PHE A 354 -19.39 -0.23 -15.12
N ARG A 355 -18.62 -0.16 -16.21
CA ARG A 355 -19.12 -0.31 -17.58
C ARG A 355 -18.40 -1.47 -18.24
N GLY A 356 -19.15 -2.45 -18.71
CA GLY A 356 -18.60 -3.66 -19.34
C GLY A 356 -19.51 -4.86 -19.16
N SER A 357 -19.04 -6.02 -19.60
CA SER A 357 -19.79 -7.27 -19.47
C SER A 357 -19.84 -7.77 -18.02
N GLN A 358 -20.91 -8.48 -17.69
CA GLN A 358 -21.09 -9.12 -16.38
C GLN A 358 -19.90 -10.04 -16.03
N LYS A 359 -19.37 -10.78 -17.01
CA LYS A 359 -18.20 -11.64 -16.82
C LYS A 359 -16.98 -10.87 -16.33
N VAL A 360 -16.66 -9.75 -16.98
CA VAL A 360 -15.50 -8.93 -16.61
C VAL A 360 -15.67 -8.34 -15.22
N LEU A 361 -16.89 -7.96 -14.83
CA LEU A 361 -17.19 -7.51 -13.47
C LEU A 361 -16.94 -8.63 -12.45
N ILE A 362 -17.47 -9.83 -12.71
CA ILE A 362 -17.27 -11.01 -11.84
C ILE A 362 -15.78 -11.32 -11.68
N ASP A 363 -15.01 -11.33 -12.78
CA ASP A 363 -13.57 -11.62 -12.74
C ASP A 363 -12.79 -10.58 -11.93
N LYS A 364 -13.11 -9.28 -12.09
CA LYS A 364 -12.49 -8.20 -11.30
C LYS A 364 -12.87 -8.28 -9.83
N LEU A 365 -14.14 -8.58 -9.52
CA LEU A 365 -14.62 -8.74 -8.16
C LEU A 365 -13.95 -9.93 -7.47
N ASN A 366 -13.93 -11.09 -8.11
CA ASN A 366 -13.35 -12.30 -7.55
C ASN A 366 -11.86 -12.12 -7.27
N LYS A 367 -11.10 -11.49 -8.16
CA LYS A 367 -9.68 -11.17 -7.90
C LYS A 367 -9.51 -10.30 -6.65
N LYS A 368 -10.35 -9.28 -6.49
CA LYS A 368 -10.30 -8.36 -5.34
C LYS A 368 -10.70 -9.05 -4.03
N LEU A 369 -11.80 -9.78 -4.05
CA LEU A 369 -12.33 -10.54 -2.91
C LEU A 369 -11.36 -11.63 -2.47
N GLN A 370 -10.80 -12.37 -3.42
CA GLN A 370 -9.80 -13.39 -3.17
C GLN A 370 -8.57 -12.80 -2.48
N GLY A 371 -8.01 -11.70 -3.00
CA GLY A 371 -6.84 -11.06 -2.40
C GLY A 371 -7.10 -10.59 -0.97
N TRP A 372 -8.27 -10.00 -0.71
CA TRP A 372 -8.65 -9.54 0.63
C TRP A 372 -8.89 -10.71 1.60
N ALA A 373 -9.55 -11.78 1.14
CA ALA A 373 -9.78 -12.98 1.94
C ALA A 373 -8.46 -13.70 2.27
N THR A 374 -7.56 -13.89 1.29
CA THR A 374 -6.23 -14.47 1.48
C THR A 374 -5.41 -13.68 2.51
N TYR A 375 -5.53 -12.35 2.53
CA TYR A 375 -4.82 -11.53 3.49
C TYR A 375 -5.35 -11.70 4.92
N HIS A 376 -6.68 -11.70 5.10
CA HIS A 376 -7.31 -11.66 6.42
C HIS A 376 -7.69 -13.02 7.01
N ARG A 377 -7.67 -14.11 6.23
CA ARG A 377 -8.06 -15.47 6.69
C ARG A 377 -7.20 -16.04 7.82
N ILE A 378 -6.09 -15.39 8.14
CA ILE A 378 -5.20 -15.73 9.27
C ILE A 378 -5.63 -15.11 10.60
N THR A 379 -6.73 -14.36 10.58
CA THR A 379 -7.35 -13.71 11.74
C THR A 379 -8.79 -14.21 11.91
N ASP A 380 -9.46 -13.81 12.98
CA ASP A 380 -10.88 -14.05 13.28
C ASP A 380 -11.80 -13.25 12.33
N ALA A 381 -11.71 -13.56 11.03
CA ALA A 381 -12.30 -12.77 9.95
C ALA A 381 -13.73 -13.19 9.56
N SER A 382 -14.30 -14.25 10.16
CA SER A 382 -15.59 -14.81 9.74
C SER A 382 -16.72 -13.79 9.69
N GLN A 383 -16.82 -12.93 10.71
CA GLN A 383 -17.85 -11.88 10.75
C GLN A 383 -17.62 -10.82 9.66
N ALA A 384 -16.37 -10.38 9.49
CA ALA A 384 -16.01 -9.41 8.46
C ALA A 384 -16.25 -9.97 7.03
N PHE A 385 -15.99 -11.27 6.82
CA PHE A 385 -16.24 -11.95 5.55
C PHE A 385 -17.73 -12.01 5.22
N ARG A 386 -18.58 -12.40 6.18
CA ARG A 386 -20.04 -12.37 6.02
C ARG A 386 -20.56 -10.97 5.72
N HIS A 387 -20.04 -9.97 6.43
CA HIS A 387 -20.42 -8.58 6.22
C HIS A 387 -20.08 -8.10 4.80
N ILE A 388 -18.86 -8.34 4.32
CA ILE A 388 -18.45 -7.98 2.97
C ILE A 388 -19.28 -8.73 1.91
N ASP A 389 -19.61 -10.02 2.10
CA ASP A 389 -20.50 -10.74 1.18
C ASP A 389 -21.88 -10.08 1.08
N VAL A 390 -22.45 -9.61 2.19
CA VAL A 390 -23.70 -8.84 2.20
C VAL A 390 -23.55 -7.52 1.45
N VAL A 391 -22.46 -6.78 1.68
CA VAL A 391 -22.17 -5.52 0.98
C VAL A 391 -22.05 -5.74 -0.53
N VAL A 392 -21.33 -6.77 -0.97
CA VAL A 392 -21.19 -7.13 -2.39
C VAL A 392 -22.55 -7.41 -3.01
N LYS A 393 -23.38 -8.25 -2.36
CA LYS A 393 -24.75 -8.54 -2.84
C LYS A 393 -25.59 -7.28 -2.96
N ALA A 394 -25.54 -6.40 -1.97
CA ALA A 394 -26.29 -5.14 -1.96
C ALA A 394 -25.84 -4.21 -3.10
N LEU A 395 -24.53 -4.05 -3.30
CA LEU A 395 -23.96 -3.21 -4.37
C LEU A 395 -24.28 -3.76 -5.76
N LEU A 396 -24.22 -5.08 -5.96
CA LEU A 396 -24.60 -5.72 -7.23
C LEU A 396 -26.09 -5.56 -7.52
N LEU A 397 -26.94 -5.71 -6.50
CA LEU A 397 -28.37 -5.49 -6.66
C LEU A 397 -28.66 -4.03 -7.05
N GLN A 398 -27.99 -3.09 -6.39
CA GLN A 398 -28.09 -1.67 -6.71
C GLN A 398 -27.63 -1.38 -8.16
N LEU A 399 -26.50 -1.95 -8.59
CA LEU A 399 -26.03 -1.84 -9.97
C LEU A 399 -27.09 -2.35 -10.96
N CYS A 400 -27.66 -3.54 -10.72
CA CYS A 400 -28.70 -4.09 -11.59
C CYS A 400 -29.96 -3.22 -11.65
N GLN A 401 -30.35 -2.58 -10.55
CA GLN A 401 -31.46 -1.62 -10.52
C GLN A 401 -31.12 -0.34 -11.31
N GLN A 402 -29.86 0.11 -11.30
CA GLN A 402 -29.40 1.25 -12.11
C GLN A 402 -29.36 0.92 -13.59
N LEU A 403 -28.96 -0.31 -13.95
CA LEU A 403 -28.97 -0.79 -15.33
C LEU A 403 -30.39 -1.00 -15.88
N HIS A 404 -31.34 -1.39 -15.01
CA HIS A 404 -32.71 -1.69 -15.39
C HIS A 404 -33.74 -0.97 -14.50
N PRO A 405 -33.89 0.38 -14.61
CA PRO A 405 -34.78 1.16 -13.74
C PRO A 405 -36.25 0.70 -13.78
N ASN A 406 -36.69 0.14 -14.91
CA ASN A 406 -38.08 -0.28 -15.14
C ASN A 406 -38.34 -1.74 -14.75
N TRP A 407 -37.32 -2.51 -14.35
CA TRP A 407 -37.52 -3.92 -13.99
C TRP A 407 -37.96 -4.06 -12.54
N LYS A 408 -39.03 -4.80 -12.30
CA LYS A 408 -39.42 -5.21 -10.93
C LYS A 408 -38.29 -6.03 -10.31
N LEU A 409 -38.08 -5.88 -9.00
CA LEU A 409 -37.02 -6.55 -8.25
C LEU A 409 -36.98 -8.07 -8.48
N LYS A 410 -38.13 -8.74 -8.50
CA LYS A 410 -38.24 -10.19 -8.77
C LYS A 410 -37.62 -10.58 -10.13
N LYS A 411 -37.80 -9.75 -11.16
CA LYS A 411 -37.23 -9.97 -12.50
C LYS A 411 -35.70 -9.82 -12.48
N ILE A 412 -35.19 -8.81 -11.78
CA ILE A 412 -33.75 -8.60 -11.61
C ILE A 412 -33.11 -9.79 -10.91
N ILE A 413 -33.68 -10.23 -9.79
CA ILE A 413 -33.19 -11.37 -9.01
C ILE A 413 -33.17 -12.62 -9.91
N LYS A 414 -34.26 -12.94 -10.60
CA LYS A 414 -34.33 -14.11 -11.50
C LYS A 414 -33.31 -14.09 -12.64
N HIS A 415 -32.93 -12.90 -13.12
CA HIS A 415 -32.02 -12.77 -14.26
C HIS A 415 -30.54 -12.81 -13.85
N TYR A 416 -30.17 -12.15 -12.75
CA TYR A 416 -28.78 -11.95 -12.35
C TYR A 416 -28.32 -12.82 -11.19
N PHE A 417 -29.25 -13.35 -10.40
CA PHE A 417 -28.96 -14.13 -9.21
C PHE A 417 -29.56 -15.54 -9.32
N PHE A 418 -28.78 -16.54 -8.96
CA PHE A 418 -29.27 -17.91 -8.82
C PHE A 418 -29.32 -18.28 -7.35
N LEU A 419 -30.27 -19.13 -6.98
CA LEU A 419 -30.32 -19.75 -5.67
C LEU A 419 -29.37 -20.93 -5.67
N ASP A 420 -28.40 -20.93 -4.76
CA ASP A 420 -27.51 -22.08 -4.58
C ASP A 420 -28.15 -23.19 -3.74
N HIS A 421 -27.42 -24.29 -3.55
CA HIS A 421 -27.84 -25.44 -2.74
C HIS A 421 -28.07 -25.11 -1.26
N ARG A 422 -27.62 -23.95 -0.78
CA ARG A 422 -27.78 -23.47 0.60
C ARG A 422 -28.87 -22.40 0.72
N GLY A 423 -29.73 -22.27 -0.29
CA GLY A 423 -30.80 -21.28 -0.30
C GLY A 423 -30.32 -19.83 -0.38
N SER A 424 -29.06 -19.60 -0.78
CA SER A 424 -28.49 -18.25 -0.87
C SER A 424 -28.48 -17.74 -2.31
N TYR A 425 -28.92 -16.50 -2.51
CA TYR A 425 -28.77 -15.82 -3.79
C TYR A 425 -27.31 -15.48 -4.08
N VAL A 426 -26.82 -15.90 -5.25
CA VAL A 426 -25.46 -15.68 -5.74
C VAL A 426 -25.51 -15.05 -7.13
N TYR A 427 -24.73 -13.99 -7.33
CA TYR A 427 -24.63 -13.31 -8.60
C TYR A 427 -23.79 -14.12 -9.59
N ALA A 428 -24.36 -14.45 -10.75
CA ALA A 428 -23.67 -15.24 -11.78
C ALA A 428 -24.16 -14.90 -13.18
N LEU A 429 -23.36 -15.30 -14.17
CA LEU A 429 -23.80 -15.28 -15.56
C LEU A 429 -25.04 -16.14 -15.75
N SER A 430 -26.00 -15.61 -16.51
CA SER A 430 -27.31 -16.23 -16.75
C SER A 430 -27.22 -17.51 -17.60
N ASP A 431 -26.26 -17.53 -18.54
CA ASP A 431 -25.95 -18.65 -19.44
C ASP A 431 -24.96 -19.65 -18.83
N LYS A 432 -24.04 -19.20 -17.96
CA LYS A 432 -23.02 -20.05 -17.34
C LYS A 432 -22.87 -19.78 -15.84
N LYS A 433 -23.67 -20.46 -15.03
CA LYS A 433 -23.73 -20.30 -13.56
C LYS A 433 -22.42 -20.60 -12.81
N ASP A 434 -21.48 -21.32 -13.43
CA ASP A 434 -20.14 -21.55 -12.88
C ASP A 434 -19.32 -20.26 -12.79
N VAL A 435 -19.61 -19.29 -13.65
CA VAL A 435 -19.01 -17.96 -13.59
C VAL A 435 -19.85 -17.10 -12.65
N ARG A 436 -19.46 -17.13 -11.37
CA ARG A 436 -20.18 -16.49 -10.27
C ARG A 436 -19.26 -15.72 -9.34
N VAL A 437 -19.84 -14.79 -8.60
CA VAL A 437 -19.12 -14.09 -7.54
C VAL A 437 -18.82 -15.06 -6.40
N MET A 438 -17.55 -15.10 -5.98
CA MET A 438 -17.14 -15.89 -4.82
C MET A 438 -17.73 -15.31 -3.53
N ARG A 439 -18.15 -16.19 -2.62
CA ARG A 439 -18.39 -15.81 -1.23
C ARG A 439 -17.10 -15.95 -0.46
N ILE A 440 -16.67 -14.89 0.19
CA ILE A 440 -15.47 -14.95 1.01
C ILE A 440 -15.76 -15.58 2.38
N SER A 441 -17.01 -15.61 2.83
CA SER A 441 -17.42 -16.37 4.03
C SER A 441 -17.21 -17.89 3.91
N ASP A 442 -17.13 -18.42 2.68
CA ASP A 442 -16.79 -19.82 2.41
C ASP A 442 -15.27 -20.09 2.51
N VAL A 443 -14.44 -19.05 2.67
CA VAL A 443 -12.98 -19.19 2.78
C VAL A 443 -12.62 -19.72 4.17
N VAL A 444 -11.92 -20.85 4.19
CA VAL A 444 -11.43 -21.49 5.41
C VAL A 444 -10.37 -20.61 6.08
N LEU A 445 -10.64 -20.21 7.32
CA LEU A 445 -9.66 -19.56 8.18
C LEU A 445 -8.53 -20.54 8.54
N THR A 446 -7.31 -20.04 8.65
CA THR A 446 -6.13 -20.87 8.88
C THR A 446 -5.12 -20.17 9.75
N GLU A 447 -4.42 -20.89 10.59
CA GLU A 447 -3.26 -20.34 11.29
C GLU A 447 -2.06 -20.21 10.35
N HIS A 448 -1.34 -19.09 10.48
CA HIS A 448 -0.09 -18.88 9.75
C HIS A 448 1.10 -19.38 10.56
N ILE A 449 1.90 -20.26 9.96
CA ILE A 449 3.16 -20.69 10.56
C ILE A 449 4.23 -19.67 10.12
N PRO A 450 4.81 -18.89 11.06
CA PRO A 450 5.79 -17.87 10.71
C PRO A 450 7.02 -18.50 10.09
N SER A 451 7.64 -17.77 9.15
CA SER A 451 8.97 -18.11 8.67
C SER A 451 9.97 -18.16 9.82
N GLU A 452 10.74 -19.24 9.87
CA GLU A 452 11.90 -19.37 10.75
C GLU A 452 12.93 -18.28 10.42
N LYS A 453 13.82 -17.98 11.38
CA LYS A 453 14.90 -16.98 11.26
C LYS A 453 16.00 -17.45 10.30
N VAL A 454 15.65 -17.71 9.05
CA VAL A 454 16.52 -18.32 8.05
C VAL A 454 17.07 -17.22 7.15
N ASN A 455 18.40 -17.11 7.09
CA ASN A 455 19.09 -16.32 6.09
C ASN A 455 19.04 -17.08 4.76
N PRO A 456 18.35 -16.55 3.73
CA PRO A 456 18.15 -17.24 2.45
C PRO A 456 19.44 -17.50 1.66
N TYR A 457 20.56 -16.87 2.05
CA TYR A 457 21.85 -17.01 1.39
C TYR A 457 22.79 -17.97 2.14
N LEU A 458 22.71 -18.04 3.47
CA LEU A 458 23.63 -18.84 4.29
C LEU A 458 23.05 -20.19 4.70
N ASP A 459 21.79 -20.20 5.08
CA ASP A 459 21.16 -21.41 5.55
C ASP A 459 20.75 -22.23 4.35
N LYS A 460 21.32 -23.43 4.19
CA LYS A 460 20.88 -24.39 3.16
C LYS A 460 19.37 -24.56 3.32
N PRO A 461 18.51 -24.07 2.42
CA PRO A 461 17.16 -24.56 2.45
C PRO A 461 17.21 -25.97 1.84
N PRO A 462 16.26 -26.84 2.18
CA PRO A 462 15.89 -27.91 1.26
C PRO A 462 15.26 -27.25 0.01
N GLN A 463 16.09 -26.60 -0.81
CA GLN A 463 15.70 -25.56 -1.77
C GLN A 463 14.88 -26.17 -2.91
N ARG A 464 15.35 -27.28 -3.51
CA ARG A 464 14.61 -27.98 -4.58
C ARG A 464 13.26 -28.55 -4.13
N LYS A 465 13.15 -29.08 -2.91
CA LYS A 465 11.86 -29.57 -2.37
C LYS A 465 10.92 -28.40 -2.05
N ARG A 466 11.42 -27.31 -1.45
CA ARG A 466 10.61 -26.12 -1.13
C ARG A 466 10.20 -25.32 -2.38
N GLU A 467 11.03 -25.25 -3.41
CA GLU A 467 10.71 -24.62 -4.71
C GLU A 467 9.68 -25.44 -5.46
N THR A 468 9.86 -26.76 -5.55
CA THR A 468 8.84 -27.64 -6.14
C THR A 468 7.52 -27.54 -5.37
N LEU A 469 7.56 -27.58 -4.03
CA LEU A 469 6.36 -27.39 -3.20
C LEU A 469 5.78 -25.97 -3.34
N ARG A 470 6.60 -24.94 -3.53
CA ARG A 470 6.15 -23.56 -3.81
C ARG A 470 5.57 -23.41 -5.20
N ASP A 471 6.07 -24.12 -6.20
CA ASP A 471 5.53 -24.08 -7.56
C ASP A 471 4.18 -24.81 -7.62
N ILE A 472 4.06 -25.92 -6.89
CA ILE A 472 2.80 -26.63 -6.64
C ILE A 472 1.86 -25.74 -5.84
N HIS A 473 2.34 -25.11 -4.77
CA HIS A 473 1.53 -24.26 -3.91
C HIS A 473 1.10 -22.97 -4.61
N ASN A 474 1.98 -22.27 -5.30
CA ASN A 474 1.68 -20.98 -5.92
C ASN A 474 1.19 -21.12 -7.36
N VAL A 475 1.02 -22.34 -7.85
CA VAL A 475 0.49 -22.64 -9.19
C VAL A 475 1.36 -21.98 -10.27
N VAL A 476 2.65 -22.27 -10.22
CA VAL A 476 3.66 -21.69 -11.11
C VAL A 476 4.31 -22.78 -11.96
N GLY A 477 4.96 -22.38 -13.06
CA GLY A 477 5.63 -23.29 -13.99
C GLY A 477 4.70 -24.34 -14.59
N LYS A 478 5.16 -25.59 -14.66
CA LYS A 478 4.44 -26.73 -15.29
C LYS A 478 3.12 -27.09 -14.60
N TYR A 479 2.94 -26.75 -13.32
CA TYR A 479 1.75 -27.11 -12.55
C TYR A 479 0.55 -26.17 -12.80
N LYS A 480 0.78 -25.04 -13.47
CA LYS A 480 -0.26 -24.10 -13.88
C LYS A 480 -1.29 -24.74 -14.84
N ALA A 481 -0.82 -25.62 -15.72
CA ALA A 481 -1.69 -26.37 -16.63
C ALA A 481 -2.70 -27.27 -15.90
N ILE A 482 -2.28 -27.90 -14.79
CA ILE A 482 -3.13 -28.76 -13.96
C ILE A 482 -4.23 -27.91 -13.31
N TRP A 483 -3.86 -26.77 -12.75
CA TRP A 483 -4.79 -25.86 -12.08
C TRP A 483 -5.84 -25.28 -13.03
N HIS A 484 -5.42 -24.83 -14.21
CA HIS A 484 -6.35 -24.32 -15.23
C HIS A 484 -7.30 -25.41 -15.70
N ARG A 485 -6.82 -26.65 -15.88
CA ARG A 485 -7.68 -27.79 -16.21
C ARG A 485 -8.77 -28.02 -15.16
N GLN A 486 -8.47 -27.77 -13.89
CA GLN A 486 -9.41 -27.91 -12.78
C GLN A 486 -10.22 -26.65 -12.48
N ASN A 487 -10.01 -25.52 -13.20
CA ASN A 487 -10.56 -24.22 -12.83
C ASN A 487 -10.30 -23.82 -11.36
N GLY A 488 -9.18 -24.28 -10.80
CA GLY A 488 -8.87 -24.09 -9.38
C GLY A 488 -9.83 -24.80 -8.42
N MET A 489 -10.48 -25.89 -8.84
CA MET A 489 -11.36 -26.71 -8.02
C MET A 489 -10.63 -27.96 -7.52
N CYS A 490 -10.95 -28.39 -6.31
CA CYS A 490 -10.42 -29.62 -5.73
C CYS A 490 -10.96 -30.84 -6.48
N TYR A 491 -10.08 -31.76 -6.84
CA TYR A 491 -10.44 -32.98 -7.56
C TYR A 491 -11.38 -33.90 -6.77
N TYR A 492 -11.25 -33.95 -5.44
CA TYR A 492 -12.06 -34.83 -4.60
C TYR A 492 -13.39 -34.21 -4.17
N CYS A 493 -13.38 -33.00 -3.59
CA CYS A 493 -14.59 -32.42 -3.02
C CYS A 493 -15.31 -31.42 -3.95
N GLY A 494 -14.73 -31.09 -5.11
CA GLY A 494 -15.34 -30.16 -6.06
C GLY A 494 -15.52 -28.73 -5.54
N THR A 495 -14.84 -28.33 -4.46
CA THR A 495 -14.85 -26.95 -3.95
C THR A 495 -13.60 -26.18 -4.39
N PRO A 496 -13.66 -24.84 -4.51
CA PRO A 496 -12.50 -24.04 -4.93
C PRO A 496 -11.30 -24.25 -4.01
N ILE A 497 -10.13 -24.47 -4.60
CA ILE A 497 -8.84 -24.34 -3.96
C ILE A 497 -8.34 -22.92 -4.24
N LEU A 498 -7.84 -22.23 -3.23
CA LEU A 498 -7.20 -20.93 -3.42
C LEU A 498 -5.70 -21.10 -3.69
N ILE A 499 -5.09 -20.15 -4.40
CA ILE A 499 -3.66 -20.20 -4.75
C ILE A 499 -2.78 -20.23 -3.50
N ASP A 500 -3.22 -19.67 -2.39
CA ASP A 500 -2.54 -19.65 -1.09
C ASP A 500 -2.89 -20.84 -0.18
N GLN A 501 -3.84 -21.71 -0.57
CA GLN A 501 -4.13 -22.91 0.21
C GLN A 501 -3.05 -23.96 0.01
N LYS A 502 -2.62 -24.58 1.12
CA LYS A 502 -1.86 -25.83 1.09
C LYS A 502 -2.69 -26.86 0.33
N LYS A 503 -2.09 -27.37 -0.74
CA LYS A 503 -2.69 -28.29 -1.69
C LYS A 503 -1.69 -29.36 -2.06
N SER A 504 -2.20 -30.55 -2.26
CA SER A 504 -1.42 -31.72 -2.65
C SER A 504 -1.74 -32.09 -4.08
N LEU A 505 -0.80 -32.75 -4.75
CA LEU A 505 -1.03 -33.35 -6.06
C LEU A 505 -1.18 -34.85 -5.89
N VAL A 506 -2.31 -35.38 -6.37
CA VAL A 506 -2.57 -36.82 -6.41
C VAL A 506 -2.58 -37.33 -7.85
N PRO A 507 -2.10 -38.55 -8.11
CA PRO A 507 -2.26 -39.17 -9.41
C PRO A 507 -3.72 -39.56 -9.64
N MET A 508 -4.29 -39.19 -10.79
CA MET A 508 -5.65 -39.54 -11.18
C MET A 508 -5.80 -41.04 -11.50
N ARG A 509 -4.72 -41.69 -11.99
CA ARG A 509 -4.65 -43.14 -12.21
C ARG A 509 -3.43 -43.71 -11.48
N GLN A 510 -3.65 -44.65 -10.58
CA GLN A 510 -2.59 -45.36 -9.86
C GLN A 510 -1.76 -46.22 -10.85
N GLY A 511 -0.43 -46.27 -10.66
CA GLY A 511 0.49 -47.09 -11.45
C GLY A 511 1.08 -46.46 -12.73
N LYS A 512 0.76 -45.20 -13.05
CA LYS A 512 1.39 -44.46 -14.18
C LYS A 512 2.38 -43.40 -13.71
N VAL A 513 3.35 -43.08 -14.57
CA VAL A 513 4.38 -42.04 -14.35
C VAL A 513 3.76 -40.72 -13.89
N HIS A 514 4.43 -40.02 -12.98
CA HIS A 514 4.06 -38.69 -12.47
C HIS A 514 4.23 -37.60 -13.55
N ASP A 515 3.40 -37.65 -14.59
CA ASP A 515 3.28 -36.63 -15.62
C ASP A 515 2.16 -35.64 -15.29
N VAL A 516 2.30 -34.39 -15.72
CA VAL A 516 1.33 -33.29 -15.56
C VAL A 516 -0.06 -33.70 -16.03
N LYS A 517 -0.13 -34.54 -17.08
CA LYS A 517 -1.39 -35.08 -17.61
C LYS A 517 -2.11 -36.00 -16.63
N ASN A 518 -1.40 -36.70 -15.73
CA ASN A 518 -1.94 -37.66 -14.77
C ASN A 518 -2.07 -37.12 -13.33
N LEU A 519 -1.76 -35.85 -13.09
CA LEU A 519 -1.81 -35.24 -11.74
C LEU A 519 -3.03 -34.32 -11.55
N ALA A 520 -3.58 -34.24 -10.34
CA ALA A 520 -4.66 -33.32 -10.00
C ALA A 520 -4.48 -32.71 -8.60
N TYR A 521 -4.86 -31.44 -8.43
CA TYR A 521 -4.84 -30.74 -7.15
C TYR A 521 -6.02 -31.13 -6.25
N ILE A 522 -5.71 -31.36 -4.98
CA ILE A 522 -6.68 -31.56 -3.89
C ILE A 522 -6.36 -30.65 -2.70
N HIS A 523 -7.33 -30.39 -1.82
CA HIS A 523 -7.02 -29.83 -0.51
C HIS A 523 -6.20 -30.84 0.29
N VAL A 524 -5.24 -30.38 1.11
CA VAL A 524 -4.50 -31.26 2.04
C VAL A 524 -5.44 -32.00 2.99
N ARG A 525 -6.52 -31.35 3.46
CA ARG A 525 -7.55 -32.03 4.27
C ARG A 525 -8.31 -33.14 3.52
N CYS A 526 -8.35 -33.10 2.19
CA CYS A 526 -8.97 -34.16 1.39
C CYS A 526 -8.00 -35.34 1.19
N GLU A 527 -6.77 -35.23 1.68
CA GLU A 527 -5.74 -36.29 1.66
C GLU A 527 -5.83 -37.17 2.93
N GLN A 528 -6.39 -36.65 4.03
CA GLN A 528 -6.46 -37.30 5.34
C GLN A 528 -7.92 -37.36 5.82
N SER A 529 -8.61 -38.45 5.44
CA SER A 529 -9.79 -39.06 6.08
C SER A 529 -11.14 -38.30 6.10
N ASP A 530 -12.17 -39.07 5.72
CA ASP A 530 -13.60 -39.04 6.09
C ASP A 530 -14.19 -37.76 6.72
N VAL A 531 -15.09 -37.13 5.97
CA VAL A 531 -15.84 -35.94 6.39
C VAL A 531 -17.10 -36.38 7.15
N GLU A 532 -17.09 -36.25 8.47
CA GLU A 532 -18.33 -36.13 9.25
C GLU A 532 -18.89 -34.71 9.08
N PHE A 533 -20.11 -34.63 8.54
CA PHE A 533 -20.87 -33.40 8.44
C PHE A 533 -21.57 -33.15 9.78
N LEU A 534 -21.15 -32.11 10.51
CA LEU A 534 -21.98 -31.50 11.54
C LEU A 534 -22.89 -30.47 10.86
N GLU A 535 -24.15 -30.86 10.64
CA GLU A 535 -25.22 -29.93 10.32
C GLU A 535 -25.57 -29.14 11.59
N SER A 536 -25.37 -27.82 11.54
CA SER A 536 -26.00 -26.92 12.50
C SER A 536 -27.10 -26.16 11.76
N GLU A 537 -28.35 -26.54 12.05
CA GLU A 537 -29.54 -25.77 11.74
C GLU A 537 -29.52 -24.45 12.54
N ASP A 538 -29.76 -23.34 11.85
CA ASP A 538 -30.66 -22.25 12.27
C ASP A 538 -30.45 -21.03 11.36
N GLN A 539 -31.30 -20.92 10.33
CA GLN A 539 -31.57 -19.67 9.62
C GLN A 539 -33.08 -19.55 9.37
N ILE A 540 -33.81 -18.86 10.26
CA ILE A 540 -35.02 -18.14 9.86
C ILE A 540 -35.11 -16.86 10.70
N GLU A 541 -34.62 -15.74 10.14
CA GLU A 541 -35.15 -14.36 10.28
C GLU A 541 -34.11 -13.34 9.78
N ALA A 542 -33.88 -13.30 8.47
CA ALA A 542 -32.98 -12.27 7.89
C ALA A 542 -33.45 -11.71 6.55
N PHE A 543 -34.73 -11.85 6.20
CA PHE A 543 -35.25 -11.30 4.93
C PHE A 543 -36.25 -10.14 5.05
N GLU A 544 -36.78 -9.84 6.23
CA GLU A 544 -37.50 -8.58 6.46
C GLU A 544 -36.59 -7.44 6.95
N ASN A 545 -35.43 -7.77 7.53
CA ASN A 545 -34.49 -6.77 8.03
C ASN A 545 -33.45 -6.27 7.00
N ILE A 546 -33.45 -6.81 5.78
CA ILE A 546 -32.63 -6.27 4.68
C ILE A 546 -33.23 -4.95 4.17
N SER A 547 -34.54 -4.72 4.27
CA SER A 547 -35.17 -3.42 3.98
C SER A 547 -34.76 -2.33 4.99
N THR A 548 -34.71 -2.66 6.28
CA THR A 548 -34.26 -1.77 7.37
C THR A 548 -32.75 -1.58 7.36
N THR A 549 -31.97 -2.60 7.00
CA THR A 549 -30.52 -2.48 6.78
C THR A 549 -30.22 -1.73 5.49
N ILE A 550 -31.03 -1.86 4.44
CA ILE A 550 -31.02 -0.99 3.27
C ILE A 550 -31.40 0.43 3.68
N LYS A 551 -32.33 0.68 4.61
CA LYS A 551 -32.57 2.02 5.19
C LYS A 551 -31.39 2.55 6.03
N LYS A 552 -30.59 1.67 6.64
CA LYS A 552 -29.33 2.02 7.35
C LYS A 552 -28.14 2.25 6.40
N LEU A 553 -28.03 1.49 5.32
CA LEU A 553 -26.98 1.54 4.28
C LEU A 553 -27.31 2.52 3.12
N THR A 554 -28.57 2.96 3.00
CA THR A 554 -29.02 4.11 2.20
C THR A 554 -29.06 5.39 3.03
N ARG A 555 -28.27 5.47 4.10
CA ARG A 555 -27.68 6.76 4.42
C ARG A 555 -26.87 7.15 3.19
N LYS A 556 -27.42 8.12 2.45
CA LYS A 556 -26.72 8.96 1.48
C LYS A 556 -25.28 9.16 1.99
N PRO A 557 -24.27 9.28 1.10
CA PRO A 557 -22.95 9.78 1.53
C PRO A 557 -23.22 10.90 2.55
N MET A 558 -22.57 10.85 3.72
CA MET A 558 -22.69 11.91 4.72
C MET A 558 -22.77 13.20 3.91
N LYS A 559 -23.95 13.86 3.92
CA LYS A 559 -24.04 15.19 3.32
C LYS A 559 -22.84 15.93 3.89
N PRO A 560 -22.07 16.70 3.10
CA PRO A 560 -21.18 17.66 3.72
C PRO A 560 -22.00 18.33 4.82
N LYS A 561 -21.51 18.23 6.07
CA LYS A 561 -22.23 18.61 7.30
C LYS A 561 -23.10 19.81 6.96
N GLY A 562 -24.41 19.64 7.16
CA GLY A 562 -25.47 20.36 6.44
C GLY A 562 -25.13 21.81 6.11
N THR A 563 -25.56 22.25 4.92
CA THR A 563 -25.65 23.68 4.55
C THR A 563 -25.86 24.49 5.81
N SER A 564 -24.86 25.31 6.15
CA SER A 564 -24.83 26.00 7.44
C SER A 564 -26.19 26.67 7.62
N LYS A 565 -26.74 26.73 8.84
CA LYS A 565 -27.99 27.47 9.11
C LYS A 565 -27.93 28.92 8.58
N PHE A 566 -26.72 29.41 8.29
CA PHE A 566 -26.40 30.75 7.81
C PHE A 566 -25.89 30.77 6.36
N GLU A 567 -26.14 29.74 5.54
CA GLU A 567 -25.73 29.69 4.12
C GLU A 567 -26.22 30.90 3.30
N PRO A 568 -27.48 31.36 3.42
CA PRO A 568 -27.94 32.55 2.69
C PRO A 568 -27.16 33.82 3.07
N LEU A 569 -26.76 33.92 4.34
CA LEU A 569 -25.93 35.02 4.82
C LEU A 569 -24.49 34.89 4.29
N ARG A 570 -23.98 33.67 4.18
CA ARG A 570 -22.65 33.41 3.62
C ARG A 570 -22.57 33.77 2.14
N GLU A 571 -23.59 33.43 1.35
CA GLU A 571 -23.71 33.86 -0.05
C GLU A 571 -23.79 35.38 -0.18
N TYR A 572 -24.51 36.05 0.72
CA TYR A 572 -24.57 37.51 0.75
C TYR A 572 -23.18 38.14 0.96
N PHE A 573 -22.41 37.67 1.93
CA PHE A 573 -21.05 38.17 2.17
C PHE A 573 -20.06 37.80 1.06
N HIS A 574 -20.27 36.67 0.37
CA HIS A 574 -19.46 36.28 -0.78
C HIS A 574 -19.64 37.24 -1.97
N LYS A 575 -20.88 37.69 -2.22
CA LYS A 575 -21.21 38.63 -3.31
C LYS A 575 -20.84 40.08 -3.00
N LYS A 576 -20.51 40.42 -1.75
CA LYS A 576 -20.14 41.78 -1.35
C LYS A 576 -18.67 42.09 -1.67
N THR A 577 -18.46 43.22 -2.35
CA THR A 577 -17.14 43.73 -2.75
C THR A 577 -16.72 45.00 -1.98
N GLU A 578 -17.66 45.66 -1.30
CA GLU A 578 -17.44 46.89 -0.54
C GLU A 578 -16.45 46.69 0.63
N ALA A 579 -15.60 47.68 0.88
CA ALA A 579 -14.60 47.65 1.95
C ALA A 579 -15.22 47.76 3.36
N MET A 580 -16.35 48.46 3.48
CA MET A 580 -17.07 48.66 4.73
C MET A 580 -18.56 48.90 4.46
N PHE A 581 -19.45 48.23 5.20
CA PHE A 581 -20.90 48.40 5.07
C PHE A 581 -21.62 48.05 6.37
N SER A 582 -22.89 48.46 6.51
CA SER A 582 -23.70 48.18 7.69
C SER A 582 -24.94 47.35 7.37
N LEU A 583 -25.29 46.43 8.27
CA LEU A 583 -26.54 45.67 8.23
C LEU A 583 -27.34 45.92 9.51
N ARG A 584 -28.67 46.07 9.38
CA ARG A 584 -29.61 46.09 10.50
C ARG A 584 -30.04 44.67 10.86
N PHE A 585 -30.52 44.48 12.08
CA PHE A 585 -30.96 43.16 12.56
C PHE A 585 -32.16 42.62 11.76
N GLU A 586 -32.95 43.50 11.15
CA GLU A 586 -34.03 43.14 10.22
C GLU A 586 -33.48 42.53 8.92
N ASP A 587 -32.36 43.05 8.41
CA ASP A 587 -31.70 42.51 7.22
C ASP A 587 -31.20 41.08 7.47
N PHE A 588 -30.66 40.80 8.66
CA PHE A 588 -30.28 39.44 9.04
C PHE A 588 -31.47 38.49 9.12
N GLN A 589 -32.62 38.97 9.59
CA GLN A 589 -33.84 38.16 9.66
C GLN A 589 -34.41 37.87 8.27
N SER A 590 -34.37 38.87 7.38
CA SER A 590 -34.77 38.74 5.98
C SER A 590 -33.86 37.75 5.24
N LEU A 591 -32.53 37.90 5.37
CA LEU A 591 -31.55 37.01 4.74
C LEU A 591 -31.64 35.56 5.26
N LEU A 592 -31.93 35.37 6.55
CA LEU A 592 -32.03 34.03 7.15
C LEU A 592 -33.44 33.43 7.05
N GLY A 593 -34.44 34.20 6.62
CA GLY A 593 -35.85 33.79 6.56
C GLY A 593 -36.46 33.38 7.91
N LYS A 594 -35.84 33.79 9.03
CA LYS A 594 -36.22 33.41 10.41
C LYS A 594 -35.86 34.52 11.40
N PRO A 595 -36.63 34.68 12.50
CA PRO A 595 -36.30 35.67 13.53
C PRO A 595 -34.97 35.35 14.21
N LEU A 596 -34.22 36.39 14.58
CA LEU A 596 -33.00 36.24 15.36
C LEU A 596 -33.34 35.80 16.78
N CYS A 597 -32.47 35.01 17.40
CA CYS A 597 -32.71 34.55 18.77
C CYS A 597 -32.69 35.73 19.77
N PRO A 598 -33.44 35.67 20.88
CA PRO A 598 -33.49 36.77 21.87
C PRO A 598 -32.10 37.20 22.39
N SER A 599 -31.16 36.27 22.46
CA SER A 599 -29.77 36.53 22.89
C SER A 599 -29.02 37.47 21.96
N SER A 600 -29.36 37.55 20.67
CA SER A 600 -28.71 38.48 19.73
C SER A 600 -29.02 39.95 20.03
N PHE A 601 -30.15 40.22 20.71
CA PHE A 601 -30.58 41.57 21.09
C PHE A 601 -30.06 41.99 22.47
N LYS A 602 -29.67 41.04 23.31
CA LYS A 602 -29.27 41.27 24.71
C LYS A 602 -27.77 41.12 24.96
N SER A 603 -27.08 40.29 24.19
CA SER A 603 -25.66 39.97 24.40
C SER A 603 -24.82 40.30 23.18
N SER A 604 -23.81 41.17 23.36
CA SER A 604 -22.81 41.44 22.33
C SER A 604 -22.01 40.18 21.99
N GLY A 605 -21.78 39.31 22.97
CA GLY A 605 -21.01 38.06 22.81
C GLY A 605 -21.58 37.14 21.73
N TYR A 606 -22.90 37.15 21.49
CA TYR A 606 -23.55 36.37 20.43
C TYR A 606 -22.96 36.64 19.04
N TRP A 607 -22.56 37.89 18.76
CA TRP A 607 -22.06 38.32 17.47
C TRP A 607 -20.57 38.01 17.24
N TYR A 608 -19.83 37.69 18.31
CA TYR A 608 -18.38 37.43 18.23
C TYR A 608 -18.03 35.95 18.48
N GLN A 609 -19.02 35.06 18.63
CA GLN A 609 -18.78 33.63 18.85
C GLN A 609 -18.09 32.98 17.65
N THR A 610 -16.93 32.39 17.86
CA THR A 610 -16.12 31.71 16.84
C THR A 610 -16.26 30.20 16.94
N GLY A 611 -16.46 29.52 15.81
CA GLY A 611 -16.58 28.06 15.75
C GLY A 611 -17.57 27.63 14.67
N ARG A 612 -17.50 26.36 14.24
CA ARG A 612 -18.41 25.84 13.21
C ARG A 612 -19.86 25.85 13.70
N GLY A 613 -20.75 26.49 12.94
CA GLY A 613 -22.18 26.56 13.26
C GLY A 613 -22.61 27.81 14.05
N HIS A 614 -21.72 28.79 14.24
CA HIS A 614 -22.07 30.11 14.76
C HIS A 614 -22.33 31.13 13.63
N LEU A 615 -23.12 32.16 13.92
CA LEU A 615 -23.51 33.20 12.96
C LEU A 615 -22.30 33.92 12.34
N SER A 616 -21.22 34.09 13.12
CA SER A 616 -20.03 34.83 12.71
C SER A 616 -19.16 34.16 11.65
N GLU A 617 -19.34 32.85 11.46
CA GLU A 617 -18.66 32.10 10.41
C GLU A 617 -18.94 32.70 9.04
N ALA A 618 -20.15 33.22 8.81
CA ALA A 618 -20.59 33.73 7.51
C ALA A 618 -19.72 34.89 6.97
N TRP A 619 -19.31 35.82 7.83
CA TRP A 619 -18.48 36.96 7.42
C TRP A 619 -16.99 36.71 7.64
N LEU A 620 -16.61 35.97 8.68
CA LEU A 620 -15.21 35.61 8.92
C LEU A 620 -14.64 34.74 7.79
N SER A 621 -15.42 33.77 7.26
CA SER A 621 -14.98 32.94 6.14
C SER A 621 -14.84 33.70 4.82
N ASN A 622 -15.39 34.92 4.74
CA ASN A 622 -15.37 35.78 3.54
C ASN A 622 -14.49 37.03 3.74
N GLY A 623 -13.62 37.04 4.77
CA GLY A 623 -12.61 38.09 4.96
C GLY A 623 -13.13 39.39 5.56
N TYR A 624 -14.28 39.35 6.25
CA TYR A 624 -14.90 40.49 6.93
C TYR A 624 -14.86 40.32 8.46
N LYS A 625 -14.67 41.42 9.19
CA LYS A 625 -14.79 41.48 10.66
C LYS A 625 -15.80 42.54 11.08
N ILE A 626 -16.41 42.38 12.26
CA ILE A 626 -17.25 43.42 12.85
C ILE A 626 -16.34 44.56 13.32
N LYS A 627 -16.58 45.76 12.78
CA LYS A 627 -15.91 47.00 13.21
C LYS A 627 -16.67 47.69 14.34
N ARG A 628 -18.01 47.67 14.30
CA ARG A 628 -18.86 48.28 15.33
C ARG A 628 -20.19 47.54 15.45
N LEU A 629 -20.59 47.20 16.67
CA LEU A 629 -21.90 46.61 16.99
C LEU A 629 -22.70 47.59 17.85
N ASN A 630 -23.92 47.93 17.45
CA ASN A 630 -24.83 48.77 18.22
C ASN A 630 -26.13 48.02 18.51
N LEU A 631 -26.30 47.56 19.76
CA LEU A 631 -27.48 46.81 20.19
C LEU A 631 -28.73 47.68 20.34
N ARG A 632 -28.58 48.97 20.72
CA ARG A 632 -29.71 49.90 20.85
C ARG A 632 -30.33 50.24 19.49
N ASN A 633 -29.47 50.52 18.51
CA ASN A 633 -29.88 50.85 17.14
C ASN A 633 -29.99 49.61 16.23
N LYS A 634 -29.84 48.40 16.81
CA LYS A 634 -29.95 47.11 16.12
C LYS A 634 -29.18 47.05 14.79
N SER A 635 -27.91 47.48 14.80
CA SER A 635 -27.07 47.54 13.61
C SER A 635 -25.64 47.06 13.83
N VAL A 636 -25.04 46.51 12.78
CA VAL A 636 -23.66 45.97 12.75
C VAL A 636 -22.92 46.54 11.56
N VAL A 637 -21.72 47.06 11.78
CA VAL A 637 -20.83 47.57 10.74
C VAL A 637 -19.69 46.58 10.52
N PHE A 638 -19.51 46.14 9.28
CA PHE A 638 -18.46 45.21 8.87
C PHE A 638 -17.36 45.94 8.11
N ALA A 639 -16.11 45.50 8.29
CA ALA A 639 -14.96 45.98 7.54
C ALA A 639 -14.11 44.80 7.04
N ARG A 640 -13.57 44.92 5.83
CA ARG A 640 -12.73 43.90 5.20
C ARG A 640 -11.30 43.93 5.74
N VAL A 641 -10.64 42.77 5.83
CA VAL A 641 -9.32 42.63 6.51
C VAL A 641 -8.11 42.50 5.54
N HIS A 642 -8.32 42.49 4.20
CA HIS A 642 -7.32 42.33 3.10
C HIS A 642 -6.64 40.93 3.00
N ASN A 643 -6.26 40.32 1.86
CA ASN A 643 -6.15 40.67 0.42
C ASN A 643 -6.54 39.45 -0.46
N ASN A 644 -7.45 39.60 -1.42
CA ASN A 644 -7.54 38.74 -2.62
C ASN A 644 -7.55 39.67 -3.83
N TRP A 645 -6.42 39.78 -4.53
CA TRP A 645 -6.39 40.44 -5.83
C TRP A 645 -7.02 39.53 -6.87
N PRO A 646 -7.81 40.04 -7.82
CA PRO A 646 -8.13 39.28 -9.03
C PRO A 646 -6.82 39.04 -9.79
N VAL A 647 -6.57 37.80 -10.18
CA VAL A 647 -5.41 37.40 -10.99
C VAL A 647 -5.39 38.26 -12.27
N LYS A 648 -4.37 39.09 -12.46
CA LYS A 648 -4.09 39.72 -13.75
C LYS A 648 -3.33 38.74 -14.62
N ILE A 649 -3.96 38.27 -15.69
CA ILE A 649 -3.31 37.48 -16.73
C ILE A 649 -2.39 38.43 -17.52
N PRO A 650 -1.08 38.14 -17.67
CA PRO A 650 -0.18 38.97 -18.48
C PRO A 650 -0.65 39.07 -19.94
N ASP A 651 -0.64 40.27 -20.54
CA ASP A 651 -1.18 40.54 -21.90
C ASP A 651 -0.57 39.66 -23.01
N VAL A 652 0.65 39.14 -22.79
CA VAL A 652 1.33 38.20 -23.69
C VAL A 652 0.50 36.92 -23.92
N PHE A 653 -0.26 36.47 -22.91
CA PHE A 653 -1.14 35.31 -23.01
C PHE A 653 -2.51 35.59 -23.66
N LEU A 654 -2.86 36.86 -23.86
CA LEU A 654 -4.10 37.27 -24.52
C LEU A 654 -3.92 37.51 -26.02
N HIS A 655 -2.69 37.82 -26.46
CA HIS A 655 -2.44 38.27 -27.84
C HIS A 655 -1.36 37.48 -28.60
N GLY A 656 -0.61 36.59 -27.96
CA GLY A 656 0.38 35.72 -28.61
C GLY A 656 -0.19 34.34 -29.00
N ARG A 657 0.20 33.79 -30.16
CA ARG A 657 -0.06 32.37 -30.47
C ARG A 657 0.80 31.49 -29.57
N VAL A 658 0.14 30.73 -28.71
CA VAL A 658 0.78 29.75 -27.82
C VAL A 658 1.46 28.65 -28.67
N PRO A 659 2.76 28.35 -28.44
CA PRO A 659 3.46 27.25 -29.11
C PRO A 659 2.72 25.92 -28.94
N GLN A 660 2.67 25.10 -29.99
CA GLN A 660 1.85 23.87 -30.02
C GLN A 660 2.24 22.87 -28.93
N ASN A 661 3.51 22.84 -28.53
CA ASN A 661 4.07 22.03 -27.45
C ASN A 661 3.66 22.53 -26.04
N ALA A 662 3.42 23.83 -25.86
CA ALA A 662 2.99 24.41 -24.59
C ALA A 662 1.47 24.33 -24.36
N LYS A 663 0.69 24.09 -25.43
CA LYS A 663 -0.78 24.07 -25.37
C LYS A 663 -1.32 22.96 -24.45
N ALA A 664 -0.80 21.75 -24.57
CA ALA A 664 -1.25 20.62 -23.76
C ALA A 664 -0.90 20.80 -22.26
N GLU A 665 0.24 21.41 -21.97
CA GLU A 665 0.69 21.69 -20.60
C GLU A 665 -0.10 22.83 -19.96
N LEU A 666 -0.39 23.89 -20.72
CA LEU A 666 -1.26 24.98 -20.27
C LEU A 666 -2.70 24.50 -20.07
N GLU A 667 -3.24 23.69 -20.96
CA GLU A 667 -4.57 23.07 -20.78
C GLU A 667 -4.61 22.19 -19.52
N SER A 668 -3.55 21.42 -19.25
CA SER A 668 -3.44 20.63 -18.02
C SER A 668 -3.34 21.52 -16.77
N PHE A 669 -2.56 22.60 -16.83
CA PHE A 669 -2.39 23.56 -15.74
C PHE A 669 -3.67 24.33 -15.42
N PHE A 670 -4.39 24.81 -16.44
CA PHE A 670 -5.66 25.51 -16.24
C PHE A 670 -6.79 24.57 -15.81
N ASN A 671 -6.84 23.33 -16.32
CA ASN A 671 -7.74 22.31 -15.78
C ASN A 671 -7.48 22.04 -14.30
N TYR A 672 -6.20 21.98 -13.90
CA TYR A 672 -5.82 21.87 -12.50
C TYR A 672 -6.28 23.08 -11.67
N LEU A 673 -6.16 24.31 -12.18
CA LEU A 673 -6.64 25.51 -11.48
C LEU A 673 -8.16 25.54 -11.34
N MET A 674 -8.90 25.21 -12.41
CA MET A 674 -10.36 25.12 -12.39
C MET A 674 -10.85 24.05 -11.41
N GLU A 675 -10.23 22.87 -11.41
CA GLU A 675 -10.60 21.77 -10.51
C GLU A 675 -10.24 22.07 -9.05
N LYS A 676 -9.13 22.77 -8.79
CA LYS A 676 -8.66 23.12 -7.44
C LYS A 676 -9.45 24.26 -6.81
N TYR A 677 -9.81 25.28 -7.59
CA TYR A 677 -10.46 26.49 -7.09
C TYR A 677 -11.96 26.55 -7.41
N GLY A 678 -12.49 25.56 -8.15
CA GLY A 678 -13.90 25.48 -8.52
C GLY A 678 -14.37 26.64 -9.40
N ILE A 679 -13.50 27.07 -10.33
CA ILE A 679 -13.74 28.19 -11.26
C ILE A 679 -14.55 27.71 -12.47
#